data_AF-A0A443SUM9-F1
#
_entry.id   AF-A0A443SUM9-F1
#
_cell.length_a   1.000
_cell.length_b   1.000
_cell.length_c   1.000
_cell.angle_alpha   90.00
_cell.angle_beta   90.00
_cell.angle_gamma   90.00
#
_symmetry.space_group_name_H-M   'P 1'
#
loop_
_entity.id
_entity.type
_entity.pdbx_description
1 polymer ?
#
loop_
_entity_poly.entity_id
_entity_poly.type
_entity_poly.pdbx_seq_one_letter_code
_entity_poly.pdbx_strand_id
1 'polypeptide(L)'
;MKSNARFNDTSQAYFSGLFEAFVSHQLIRMHFNNTQLDYCKHEQQYCKRLNTFIRKFLEFAERNVNKHRSQSAYWHQVGLVLEQMQGLNDGLQIMATNRSLNKYSYRATNININIDSLLKPRSVLWLNLITELNDFEVMLNRTVASKLFPNTSCSALIKLINNGSDVLASHNSWITYNNMLRVIKKYGFEFHKTADPNSERIPGHTTSMSSYPGVVYSIDDWYILSSKLLVLETTIENFNKELYKSITPDSIVLEFIRTLIANRLATSGKQWTSIFSEYNSGTYNNQFMIVDYKQFSLASYSVSPKNNILWIIEQSPGKTEAADVTNVLYSQEYWASYNVPYFRSIFEREMYDEKVKQFGNYYSYNMTARARIFRRDHSKVTDLKSLYKLMRYNDFKNDPYSRCNCTPPYSAHLAIAARNDLNDPNGSYPIDSLAFSSEGAIDVKMTSFELMQKYEMIAVSGPTYNPLPPFQWSTSKLEKIVRHEGQPDLWTWAQLEMKTNCNFNDSLQAYFAGRLEANLTYYLIKHHFSNTLTDYCVNETDYCERLREFIKISLLFAKNNIEKYSREIGYWHQLALVLLQLQGINDGIEHGFVERMQIGNKFEVTSIEIDIESLLKRESVLWLNLLIEFMDLEIMLNRTHRSSVVPVSPCSALIKLTHNNSDLLVAHDVWMTYYFLLRVMKKYEFHYHETANPKSKRIVGHTMSMSSYPGVIYSVDDYYILSSNLVIMETTNPNYNYDLYKSIKANEIVMEFIRNLIANRLAKNGKQWTKIFRKYNSGTYNNQFMIVDYKQFNGEMNALSPKDVLWIIEQSPGFSVAADVTDVLWRRGYWSSYNIPYFHSIYQRMNYDKKAKQFGEYFSYDECARAKIFRRDEKQVSDLQTMLRLMRYNDFKRDPFSRCNCTPPYSAILAIASRGDLNDPHGIYPFDGIGFSCESSIDVKITNSQLQSKYEIYAISGPTYDPLPAFQWSNSPFRETVRHEGQPDLWKFPAVHFKWKFESFKNACIVD
;
A
#
# COMPACT_ATOMS: atom_id res chain seq x y z
N MET A 1 -5.32 -14.14 10.15
CA MET A 1 -6.04 -14.64 11.34
C MET A 1 -5.86 -16.15 11.42
N LYS A 2 -5.56 -16.71 12.60
CA LYS A 2 -5.49 -18.16 12.87
C LYS A 2 -6.42 -18.50 14.04
N SER A 3 -7.15 -19.62 13.98
CA SER A 3 -7.93 -20.13 15.12
C SER A 3 -7.14 -21.19 15.91
N ASN A 4 -7.62 -21.54 17.11
CA ASN A 4 -6.93 -22.46 18.01
C ASN A 4 -7.67 -23.81 18.07
N ALA A 5 -6.99 -24.89 17.65
CA ALA A 5 -7.51 -26.25 17.60
C ALA A 5 -7.99 -26.81 18.96
N ARG A 6 -7.61 -26.19 20.09
CA ARG A 6 -8.08 -26.60 21.42
C ARG A 6 -9.57 -26.33 21.65
N PHE A 7 -10.18 -25.46 20.86
CA PHE A 7 -11.60 -25.13 20.96
C PHE A 7 -12.39 -25.80 19.85
N ASN A 8 -13.67 -26.08 20.09
CA ASN A 8 -14.56 -26.62 19.06
C ASN A 8 -14.72 -25.63 17.89
N ASP A 9 -15.05 -26.16 16.71
CA ASP A 9 -15.16 -25.38 15.47
C ASP A 9 -16.12 -24.19 15.60
N THR A 10 -17.23 -24.36 16.33
CA THR A 10 -18.21 -23.29 16.56
C THR A 10 -17.63 -22.11 17.32
N SER A 11 -16.85 -22.38 18.37
CA SER A 11 -16.12 -21.34 19.11
C SER A 11 -15.10 -20.67 18.20
N GLN A 12 -14.33 -21.48 17.47
CA GLN A 12 -13.32 -20.98 16.55
C GLN A 12 -13.93 -20.04 15.50
N ALA A 13 -15.06 -20.40 14.89
CA ALA A 13 -15.76 -19.59 13.88
C ALA A 13 -16.29 -18.28 14.47
N TYR A 14 -17.06 -18.37 15.56
CA TYR A 14 -17.62 -17.20 16.24
C TYR A 14 -16.53 -16.20 16.67
N PHE A 15 -15.51 -16.66 17.38
CA PHE A 15 -14.45 -15.77 17.88
C PHE A 15 -13.55 -15.24 16.77
N SER A 16 -13.42 -15.94 15.64
CA SER A 16 -12.73 -15.40 14.45
C SER A 16 -13.49 -14.20 13.87
N GLY A 17 -14.82 -14.32 13.71
CA GLY A 17 -15.64 -13.19 13.30
C GLY A 17 -15.59 -12.02 14.29
N LEU A 18 -15.71 -12.33 15.59
CA LEU A 18 -15.61 -11.34 16.66
C LEU A 18 -14.27 -10.59 16.58
N PHE A 19 -13.15 -11.32 16.50
CA PHE A 19 -11.81 -10.74 16.42
C PHE A 19 -11.65 -9.84 15.19
N GLU A 20 -12.12 -10.28 14.02
CA GLU A 20 -12.10 -9.46 12.81
C GLU A 20 -12.85 -8.13 13.01
N ALA A 21 -14.00 -8.15 13.69
CA ALA A 21 -14.74 -6.94 14.04
C ALA A 21 -13.88 -6.00 14.89
N PHE A 22 -13.25 -6.51 15.95
CA PHE A 22 -12.45 -5.69 16.86
C PHE A 22 -11.31 -4.96 16.14
N VAL A 23 -10.58 -5.66 15.27
CA VAL A 23 -9.42 -5.10 14.58
C VAL A 23 -9.78 -4.23 13.36
N SER A 24 -11.02 -4.32 12.85
CA SER A 24 -11.40 -3.65 11.59
C SER A 24 -12.70 -2.84 11.65
N HIS A 25 -13.32 -2.64 12.82
CA HIS A 25 -14.62 -1.97 12.96
C HIS A 25 -14.72 -0.61 12.25
N GLN A 26 -13.67 0.21 12.27
CA GLN A 26 -13.67 1.51 11.56
C GLN A 26 -13.73 1.33 10.04
N LEU A 27 -12.93 0.41 9.49
CA LEU A 27 -12.96 0.06 8.06
C LEU A 27 -14.33 -0.52 7.68
N ILE A 28 -14.92 -1.37 8.53
CA ILE A 28 -16.26 -1.93 8.32
C ILE A 28 -17.31 -0.81 8.26
N ARG A 29 -17.27 0.14 9.21
CA ARG A 29 -18.17 1.30 9.22
C ARG A 29 -18.06 2.13 7.94
N MET A 30 -16.84 2.49 7.56
CA MET A 30 -16.59 3.29 6.35
C MET A 30 -17.03 2.53 5.09
N HIS A 31 -16.73 1.24 4.99
CA HIS A 31 -17.14 0.43 3.86
C HIS A 31 -18.67 0.31 3.77
N PHE A 32 -19.35 0.06 4.90
CA PHE A 32 -20.81 0.07 4.96
C PHE A 32 -21.41 1.41 4.52
N ASN A 33 -20.85 2.52 4.98
CA ASN A 33 -21.28 3.86 4.59
C ASN A 33 -21.14 4.11 3.09
N ASN A 34 -20.06 3.60 2.52
CA ASN A 34 -19.75 3.72 1.09
C ASN A 34 -20.68 2.88 0.22
N THR A 35 -21.08 1.68 0.67
CA THR A 35 -21.70 0.67 -0.21
C THR A 35 -23.16 0.35 0.10
N GLN A 36 -23.58 0.34 1.38
CA GLN A 36 -24.88 -0.20 1.79
C GLN A 36 -25.84 0.81 2.45
N LEU A 37 -25.33 1.98 2.89
CA LEU A 37 -26.08 2.90 3.74
C LEU A 37 -27.46 3.32 3.20
N ASP A 38 -27.58 3.50 1.87
CA ASP A 38 -28.82 3.99 1.25
C ASP A 38 -29.62 2.90 0.53
N TYR A 39 -29.21 1.62 0.60
CA TYR A 39 -29.74 0.55 -0.25
C TYR A 39 -31.28 0.40 -0.18
N CYS A 40 -31.86 0.57 1.02
CA CYS A 40 -33.30 0.48 1.27
C CYS A 40 -34.04 1.83 1.36
N LYS A 41 -33.34 2.97 1.25
CA LYS A 41 -33.87 4.30 1.63
C LYS A 41 -35.18 4.68 0.90
N HIS A 42 -35.36 4.24 -0.34
CA HIS A 42 -36.54 4.53 -1.17
C HIS A 42 -37.31 3.28 -1.62
N GLU A 43 -36.96 2.10 -1.08
CA GLU A 43 -37.43 0.79 -1.56
C GLU A 43 -37.90 -0.09 -0.39
N GLN A 44 -38.60 0.50 0.57
CA GLN A 44 -38.97 -0.14 1.83
C GLN A 44 -39.84 -1.40 1.64
N GLN A 45 -40.74 -1.40 0.65
CA GLN A 45 -41.58 -2.56 0.35
C GLN A 45 -40.75 -3.72 -0.23
N TYR A 46 -39.83 -3.43 -1.15
CA TYR A 46 -38.86 -4.39 -1.65
C TYR A 46 -38.01 -4.94 -0.49
N CYS A 47 -37.46 -4.06 0.36
CA CYS A 47 -36.64 -4.49 1.49
C CYS A 47 -37.42 -5.30 2.53
N LYS A 48 -38.73 -5.10 2.68
CA LYS A 48 -39.58 -5.98 3.51
C LYS A 48 -39.69 -7.39 2.89
N ARG A 49 -39.85 -7.50 1.57
CA ARG A 49 -39.83 -8.78 0.85
C ARG A 49 -38.47 -9.46 0.96
N LEU A 50 -37.39 -8.70 0.75
CA LEU A 50 -36.01 -9.19 0.89
C LEU A 50 -35.74 -9.72 2.29
N ASN A 51 -36.05 -8.95 3.34
CA ASN A 51 -35.91 -9.40 4.72
C ASN A 51 -36.72 -10.68 5.01
N THR A 52 -37.93 -10.79 4.46
CA THR A 52 -38.76 -12.00 4.61
C THR A 52 -38.13 -13.20 3.91
N PHE A 53 -37.57 -13.00 2.71
CA PHE A 53 -36.88 -14.04 1.96
C PHE A 53 -35.63 -14.52 2.72
N ILE A 54 -34.77 -13.59 3.14
CA ILE A 54 -33.53 -13.90 3.86
C ILE A 54 -33.82 -14.55 5.21
N ARG A 55 -34.86 -14.11 5.94
CA ARG A 55 -35.29 -14.77 7.17
C ARG A 55 -35.61 -16.25 6.94
N LYS A 56 -36.46 -16.55 5.95
CA LYS A 56 -36.85 -17.93 5.63
C LYS A 56 -35.64 -18.77 5.23
N PHE A 57 -34.69 -18.20 4.49
CA PHE A 57 -33.43 -18.84 4.17
C PHE A 57 -32.61 -19.15 5.43
N LEU A 58 -32.43 -18.19 6.33
CA LEU A 58 -31.68 -18.40 7.58
C LEU A 58 -32.35 -19.45 8.48
N GLU A 59 -33.69 -19.44 8.58
CA GLU A 59 -34.46 -20.45 9.30
C GLU A 59 -34.36 -21.85 8.66
N PHE A 60 -34.30 -21.93 7.33
CA PHE A 60 -34.03 -23.17 6.61
C PHE A 60 -32.61 -23.68 6.88
N ALA A 61 -31.61 -22.82 6.77
CA ALA A 61 -30.23 -23.18 7.05
C ALA A 61 -30.06 -23.64 8.50
N GLU A 62 -30.53 -22.86 9.48
CA GLU A 62 -30.44 -23.20 10.90
C GLU A 62 -31.08 -24.56 11.23
N ARG A 63 -32.28 -24.84 10.69
CA ARG A 63 -32.95 -26.15 10.87
C ARG A 63 -32.11 -27.31 10.33
N ASN A 64 -31.53 -27.16 9.14
CA ASN A 64 -30.71 -28.23 8.55
C ASN A 64 -29.36 -28.39 9.26
N VAL A 65 -28.70 -27.30 9.65
CA VAL A 65 -27.45 -27.37 10.42
C VAL A 65 -27.70 -28.08 11.76
N ASN A 66 -28.73 -27.69 12.50
CA ASN A 66 -29.08 -28.34 13.77
C ASN A 66 -29.36 -29.84 13.62
N LYS A 67 -30.02 -30.24 12.52
CA LYS A 67 -30.38 -31.64 12.26
C LYS A 67 -29.22 -32.48 11.75
N HIS A 68 -28.31 -31.90 10.95
CA HIS A 68 -27.39 -32.68 10.11
C HIS A 68 -25.91 -32.43 10.39
N ARG A 69 -25.48 -31.41 11.15
CA ARG A 69 -24.05 -31.04 11.25
C ARG A 69 -23.09 -32.11 11.77
N SER A 70 -23.55 -33.04 12.61
CA SER A 70 -22.68 -34.13 13.08
C SER A 70 -22.43 -35.20 12.00
N GLN A 71 -23.31 -35.31 11.00
CA GLN A 71 -23.28 -36.36 9.98
C GLN A 71 -22.99 -35.82 8.56
N SER A 72 -23.29 -34.55 8.30
CA SER A 72 -23.13 -33.88 7.00
C SER A 72 -22.03 -32.84 7.09
N ALA A 73 -20.98 -33.02 6.29
CA ALA A 73 -19.89 -32.06 6.21
C ALA A 73 -20.39 -30.71 5.66
N TYR A 74 -21.24 -30.75 4.64
CA TYR A 74 -21.83 -29.56 4.03
C TYR A 74 -22.56 -28.70 5.06
N TRP A 75 -23.51 -29.28 5.81
CA TRP A 75 -24.29 -28.53 6.79
C TRP A 75 -23.47 -28.08 8.00
N HIS A 76 -22.46 -28.83 8.45
CA HIS A 76 -21.53 -28.31 9.46
C HIS A 76 -20.83 -27.05 8.98
N GLN A 77 -20.31 -27.06 7.75
CA GLN A 77 -19.63 -25.89 7.19
C GLN A 77 -20.58 -24.69 6.99
N VAL A 78 -21.84 -24.90 6.60
CA VAL A 78 -22.88 -23.84 6.59
C VAL A 78 -22.98 -23.20 7.97
N GLY A 79 -23.09 -24.02 9.02
CA GLY A 79 -23.14 -23.57 10.41
C GLY A 79 -21.96 -22.67 10.79
N LEU A 80 -20.74 -23.09 10.45
CA LEU A 80 -19.53 -22.33 10.75
C LEU A 80 -19.48 -20.97 10.05
N VAL A 81 -20.00 -20.86 8.81
CA VAL A 81 -20.10 -19.54 8.13
C VAL A 81 -21.06 -18.62 8.88
N LEU A 82 -22.24 -19.11 9.24
CA LEU A 82 -23.24 -18.33 9.98
C LEU A 82 -22.72 -17.90 11.36
N GLU A 83 -22.04 -18.80 12.08
CA GLU A 83 -21.45 -18.52 13.39
C GLU A 83 -20.33 -17.47 13.30
N GLN A 84 -19.50 -17.51 12.25
CA GLN A 84 -18.51 -16.47 11.98
C GLN A 84 -19.18 -15.11 11.72
N MET A 85 -20.25 -15.07 10.92
CA MET A 85 -21.01 -13.84 10.68
C MET A 85 -21.68 -13.31 11.95
N GLN A 86 -22.20 -14.19 12.81
CA GLN A 86 -22.77 -13.80 14.10
C GLN A 86 -21.72 -13.16 15.01
N GLY A 87 -20.54 -13.77 15.14
CA GLY A 87 -19.46 -13.21 15.95
C GLY A 87 -18.99 -11.85 15.43
N LEU A 88 -18.88 -11.71 14.11
CA LEU A 88 -18.56 -10.43 13.46
C LEU A 88 -19.62 -9.35 13.75
N ASN A 89 -20.90 -9.70 13.65
CA ASN A 89 -22.00 -8.80 13.99
C ASN A 89 -21.97 -8.38 15.48
N ASP A 90 -21.77 -9.33 16.39
CA ASP A 90 -21.73 -9.06 17.83
C ASP A 90 -20.53 -8.16 18.19
N GLY A 91 -19.38 -8.43 17.60
CA GLY A 91 -18.18 -7.61 17.80
C GLY A 91 -18.40 -6.15 17.38
N LEU A 92 -19.11 -5.92 16.26
CA LEU A 92 -19.48 -4.56 15.84
C LEU A 92 -20.42 -3.88 16.84
N GLN A 93 -21.41 -4.60 17.38
CA GLN A 93 -22.33 -4.04 18.38
C GLN A 93 -21.63 -3.69 19.69
N ILE A 94 -20.67 -4.51 20.12
CA ILE A 94 -19.84 -4.23 21.30
C ILE A 94 -19.02 -2.95 21.09
N MET A 95 -18.33 -2.84 19.95
CA MET A 95 -17.53 -1.66 19.62
C MET A 95 -18.37 -0.38 19.46
N ALA A 96 -19.60 -0.49 18.96
CA ALA A 96 -20.51 0.65 18.84
C ALA A 96 -21.06 1.15 20.19
N THR A 97 -21.10 0.30 21.23
CA THR A 97 -21.73 0.61 22.52
C THR A 97 -20.74 0.82 23.68
N ASN A 98 -19.43 0.72 23.43
CA ASN A 98 -18.36 0.80 24.45
C ASN A 98 -18.59 -0.13 25.67
N ARG A 99 -19.29 -1.25 25.47
CA ARG A 99 -19.55 -2.20 26.57
C ARG A 99 -18.30 -3.03 26.86
N SER A 100 -17.99 -3.22 28.14
CA SER A 100 -16.90 -4.11 28.59
C SER A 100 -17.18 -5.57 28.20
N LEU A 101 -16.17 -6.24 27.65
CA LEU A 101 -16.16 -7.68 27.34
C LEU A 101 -16.53 -8.56 28.54
N ASN A 102 -16.27 -8.10 29.77
CA ASN A 102 -16.52 -8.86 31.01
C ASN A 102 -18.00 -9.19 31.27
N LYS A 103 -18.94 -8.55 30.57
CA LYS A 103 -20.38 -8.86 30.66
C LYS A 103 -20.88 -9.87 29.62
N TYR A 104 -20.05 -10.32 28.68
CA TYR A 104 -20.43 -11.28 27.64
C TYR A 104 -20.03 -12.70 28.06
N SER A 105 -20.96 -13.47 28.63
CA SER A 105 -20.76 -14.91 28.84
C SER A 105 -21.28 -15.69 27.62
N TYR A 106 -20.47 -15.80 26.56
CA TYR A 106 -20.80 -16.70 25.45
C TYR A 106 -20.46 -18.14 25.85
N ARG A 107 -21.47 -19.01 26.00
CA ARG A 107 -21.28 -20.46 26.19
C ARG A 107 -21.46 -21.17 24.85
N ALA A 108 -20.33 -21.53 24.24
CA ALA A 108 -20.25 -22.08 22.89
C ALA A 108 -20.51 -23.59 22.85
N THR A 109 -21.73 -24.02 23.17
CA THR A 109 -22.11 -25.44 23.08
C THR A 109 -23.20 -25.72 22.04
N ASN A 110 -23.93 -24.71 21.56
CA ASN A 110 -25.00 -24.84 20.54
C ASN A 110 -24.89 -23.72 19.49
N ILE A 111 -25.48 -23.93 18.30
CA ILE A 111 -25.72 -22.85 17.32
C ILE A 111 -26.55 -21.76 18.00
N ASN A 112 -26.06 -20.53 18.00
CA ASN A 112 -26.80 -19.39 18.53
C ASN A 112 -26.74 -18.25 17.53
N ILE A 113 -27.43 -18.41 16.40
CA ILE A 113 -27.57 -17.36 15.40
C ILE A 113 -28.76 -16.50 15.80
N ASN A 114 -28.52 -15.22 16.07
CA ASN A 114 -29.59 -14.28 16.32
C ASN A 114 -30.06 -13.69 14.97
N ILE A 115 -30.99 -14.39 14.31
CA ILE A 115 -31.54 -14.00 13.00
C ILE A 115 -32.07 -12.56 13.04
N ASP A 116 -32.78 -12.16 14.10
CA ASP A 116 -33.31 -10.81 14.24
C ASP A 116 -32.20 -9.75 14.29
N SER A 117 -31.09 -10.05 14.95
CA SER A 117 -29.91 -9.18 15.00
C SER A 117 -29.25 -9.07 13.62
N LEU A 118 -29.09 -10.19 12.91
CA LEU A 118 -28.51 -10.22 11.57
C LEU A 118 -29.39 -9.53 10.51
N LEU A 119 -30.71 -9.45 10.69
CA LEU A 119 -31.58 -8.75 9.75
C LEU A 119 -31.68 -7.23 10.01
N LYS A 120 -31.05 -6.71 11.07
CA LYS A 120 -31.03 -5.25 11.31
C LYS A 120 -30.34 -4.52 10.15
N PRO A 121 -30.81 -3.32 9.75
CA PRO A 121 -30.29 -2.61 8.57
C PRO A 121 -28.79 -2.33 8.54
N ARG A 122 -28.09 -2.33 9.69
CA ARG A 122 -26.64 -2.08 9.81
C ARG A 122 -25.85 -3.32 10.27
N SER A 123 -26.43 -4.50 10.17
CA SER A 123 -25.72 -5.74 10.47
C SER A 123 -24.68 -6.05 9.39
N VAL A 124 -23.75 -6.95 9.73
CA VAL A 124 -22.75 -7.42 8.77
C VAL A 124 -23.33 -8.29 7.66
N LEU A 125 -24.54 -8.82 7.83
CA LEU A 125 -25.22 -9.64 6.81
C LEU A 125 -25.34 -8.89 5.49
N TRP A 126 -25.71 -7.60 5.51
CA TRP A 126 -25.89 -6.79 4.30
C TRP A 126 -24.60 -6.57 3.51
N LEU A 127 -23.44 -6.55 4.18
CA LEU A 127 -22.14 -6.51 3.50
C LEU A 127 -21.83 -7.84 2.80
N ASN A 128 -22.30 -8.96 3.36
CA ASN A 128 -22.05 -10.29 2.82
C ASN A 128 -23.09 -10.73 1.79
N LEU A 129 -24.25 -10.07 1.72
CA LEU A 129 -25.26 -10.30 0.69
C LEU A 129 -24.98 -9.53 -0.61
N ILE A 130 -23.98 -8.65 -0.63
CA ILE A 130 -23.79 -7.64 -1.67
C ILE A 130 -23.80 -8.18 -3.10
N THR A 131 -23.24 -9.39 -3.30
CA THR A 131 -23.17 -10.03 -4.61
C THR A 131 -24.49 -10.69 -5.02
N GLU A 132 -25.32 -11.08 -4.06
CA GLU A 132 -26.63 -11.68 -4.27
C GLU A 132 -27.71 -10.63 -4.61
N LEU A 133 -27.46 -9.36 -4.24
CA LEU A 133 -28.46 -8.31 -4.27
C LEU A 133 -29.01 -8.05 -5.68
N ASN A 134 -28.17 -8.10 -6.72
CA ASN A 134 -28.62 -7.83 -8.10
C ASN A 134 -29.72 -8.83 -8.53
N ASP A 135 -29.50 -10.12 -8.33
CA ASP A 135 -30.48 -11.16 -8.63
C ASP A 135 -31.74 -11.03 -7.75
N PHE A 136 -31.58 -10.66 -6.47
CA PHE A 136 -32.72 -10.43 -5.58
C PHE A 136 -33.57 -9.23 -5.98
N GLU A 137 -32.99 -8.17 -6.54
CA GLU A 137 -33.75 -7.03 -7.09
C GLU A 137 -34.71 -7.47 -8.19
N VAL A 138 -34.24 -8.36 -9.08
CA VAL A 138 -35.06 -8.96 -10.14
C VAL A 138 -36.09 -9.92 -9.55
N MET A 139 -35.64 -10.88 -8.75
CA MET A 139 -36.48 -11.94 -8.19
C MET A 139 -37.61 -11.41 -7.29
N LEU A 140 -37.36 -10.33 -6.54
CA LEU A 140 -38.32 -9.75 -5.60
C LEU A 140 -38.95 -8.45 -6.12
N ASN A 141 -38.87 -8.19 -7.42
CA ASN A 141 -39.53 -7.08 -8.11
C ASN A 141 -39.25 -5.70 -7.46
N ARG A 142 -37.99 -5.30 -7.37
CA ARG A 142 -37.63 -3.92 -6.97
C ARG A 142 -38.21 -2.92 -7.99
N THR A 143 -38.70 -1.77 -7.53
CA THR A 143 -39.36 -0.81 -8.44
C THR A 143 -38.36 -0.01 -9.29
N VAL A 144 -37.22 0.36 -8.70
CA VAL A 144 -36.12 1.06 -9.35
C VAL A 144 -34.84 0.27 -9.11
N ALA A 145 -34.24 -0.26 -10.17
CA ALA A 145 -32.96 -0.95 -10.10
C ALA A 145 -31.91 -0.09 -9.40
N SER A 146 -31.17 -0.69 -8.48
CA SER A 146 -30.13 0.00 -7.73
C SER A 146 -28.96 0.33 -8.64
N LYS A 147 -28.48 1.59 -8.56
CA LYS A 147 -27.23 2.01 -9.21
C LYS A 147 -25.99 1.63 -8.38
N LEU A 148 -26.16 0.98 -7.22
CA LEU A 148 -25.04 0.57 -6.36
C LEU A 148 -24.29 -0.64 -6.93
N PHE A 149 -24.99 -1.47 -7.72
CA PHE A 149 -24.50 -2.73 -8.28
C PHE A 149 -24.83 -2.83 -9.78
N PRO A 150 -24.32 -1.91 -10.64
CA PRO A 150 -24.36 -2.17 -12.07
C PRO A 150 -23.65 -3.51 -12.32
N ASN A 151 -24.23 -4.34 -13.18
CA ASN A 151 -23.83 -5.72 -13.47
C ASN A 151 -22.32 -5.94 -13.28
N THR A 152 -21.95 -6.57 -12.17
CA THR A 152 -20.54 -6.73 -11.79
C THR A 152 -19.81 -7.47 -12.90
N SER A 153 -18.69 -6.90 -13.33
CA SER A 153 -17.88 -7.43 -14.41
C SER A 153 -16.50 -7.81 -13.88
N CYS A 154 -15.81 -8.75 -14.49
CA CYS A 154 -14.50 -9.22 -14.03
C CYS A 154 -13.69 -9.69 -15.25
N SER A 155 -12.37 -9.73 -15.14
CA SER A 155 -11.54 -10.35 -16.17
C SER A 155 -10.50 -11.26 -15.55
N ALA A 156 -10.42 -12.49 -16.05
CA ALA A 156 -9.46 -13.49 -15.59
C ALA A 156 -8.66 -14.07 -16.74
N LEU A 157 -7.40 -14.42 -16.44
CA LEU A 157 -6.51 -15.12 -17.37
C LEU A 157 -5.72 -16.20 -16.62
N ILE A 158 -5.79 -17.42 -17.12
CA ILE A 158 -4.93 -18.56 -16.74
C ILE A 158 -4.04 -18.85 -17.95
N LYS A 159 -2.73 -18.68 -17.82
CA LYS A 159 -1.76 -18.77 -18.91
C LYS A 159 -0.72 -19.85 -18.60
N LEU A 160 -0.59 -20.81 -19.51
CA LEU A 160 0.55 -21.73 -19.53
C LEU A 160 1.78 -21.01 -20.10
N ILE A 161 2.90 -21.09 -19.39
CA ILE A 161 4.20 -20.58 -19.82
C ILE A 161 5.25 -21.69 -19.79
N ASN A 162 6.45 -21.42 -20.32
CA ASN A 162 7.59 -22.33 -20.29
C ASN A 162 7.23 -23.74 -20.82
N ASN A 163 6.58 -23.80 -21.98
CA ASN A 163 6.08 -25.04 -22.61
C ASN A 163 5.15 -25.86 -21.69
N GLY A 164 4.36 -25.18 -20.84
CA GLY A 164 3.40 -25.80 -19.94
C GLY A 164 4.01 -26.42 -18.69
N SER A 165 5.17 -25.91 -18.26
CA SER A 165 5.82 -26.28 -16.98
C SER A 165 5.44 -25.36 -15.82
N ASP A 166 4.93 -24.15 -16.09
CA ASP A 166 4.36 -23.26 -15.09
C ASP A 166 3.03 -22.68 -15.59
N VAL A 167 2.17 -22.30 -14.65
CA VAL A 167 0.87 -21.68 -14.90
C VAL A 167 0.75 -20.39 -14.10
N LEU A 168 0.60 -19.31 -14.83
CA LEU A 168 0.29 -18.01 -14.27
C LEU A 168 -1.23 -17.86 -14.24
N ALA A 169 -1.75 -17.32 -13.16
CA ALA A 169 -3.17 -17.00 -13.05
C ALA A 169 -3.33 -15.58 -12.57
N SER A 170 -4.40 -14.93 -13.03
CA SER A 170 -4.70 -13.55 -12.69
C SER A 170 -6.18 -13.24 -12.73
N HIS A 171 -6.58 -12.26 -11.92
CA HIS A 171 -7.94 -11.77 -11.83
C HIS A 171 -7.95 -10.25 -11.59
N ASN A 172 -8.68 -9.49 -12.39
CA ASN A 172 -9.03 -8.11 -12.09
C ASN A 172 -10.55 -8.00 -11.83
N SER A 173 -10.89 -7.35 -10.72
CA SER A 173 -12.29 -7.19 -10.31
C SER A 173 -12.83 -5.89 -10.85
N TRP A 174 -14.01 -5.91 -11.49
CA TRP A 174 -14.72 -4.68 -11.83
C TRP A 174 -15.96 -4.52 -10.94
N ILE A 175 -15.97 -3.40 -10.24
CA ILE A 175 -17.06 -3.01 -9.36
C ILE A 175 -17.01 -1.49 -9.23
N THR A 176 -18.02 -0.92 -8.59
CA THR A 176 -18.08 0.51 -8.32
C THR A 176 -16.96 0.96 -7.35
N TYR A 177 -16.33 2.09 -7.67
CA TYR A 177 -15.15 2.64 -7.01
C TYR A 177 -15.32 2.89 -5.50
N ASN A 178 -16.53 3.08 -4.99
CA ASN A 178 -16.84 3.13 -3.55
C ASN A 178 -16.50 1.83 -2.79
N ASN A 179 -16.33 0.71 -3.48
CA ASN A 179 -15.90 -0.56 -2.90
C ASN A 179 -14.38 -0.63 -2.61
N MET A 180 -13.57 0.31 -3.09
CA MET A 180 -12.09 0.23 -3.00
C MET A 180 -11.48 0.36 -1.58
N LEU A 181 -12.25 0.14 -0.51
CA LEU A 181 -11.66 -0.24 0.78
C LEU A 181 -11.35 -1.73 0.75
N ARG A 182 -10.07 -2.08 0.56
CA ARG A 182 -9.62 -3.45 0.29
C ARG A 182 -8.87 -4.05 1.45
N VAL A 183 -9.04 -5.35 1.67
CA VAL A 183 -8.32 -6.13 2.68
C VAL A 183 -7.94 -7.48 2.09
N ILE A 184 -6.64 -7.77 1.99
CA ILE A 184 -6.18 -9.14 1.71
C ILE A 184 -6.27 -9.92 3.02
N LYS A 185 -6.93 -11.07 2.99
CA LYS A 185 -7.20 -11.89 4.17
C LYS A 185 -6.52 -13.24 4.04
N LYS A 186 -5.83 -13.64 5.11
CA LYS A 186 -5.31 -15.00 5.28
C LYS A 186 -5.94 -15.62 6.51
N TYR A 187 -6.78 -16.64 6.31
CA TYR A 187 -7.40 -17.43 7.37
C TYR A 187 -6.66 -18.76 7.51
N GLY A 188 -6.37 -19.15 8.74
CA GLY A 188 -5.90 -20.49 9.09
C GLY A 188 -6.82 -21.07 10.16
N PHE A 189 -7.82 -21.82 9.73
CA PHE A 189 -8.82 -22.39 10.62
C PHE A 189 -8.56 -23.86 10.90
N GLU A 190 -8.71 -24.27 12.16
CA GLU A 190 -8.58 -25.65 12.62
C GLU A 190 -9.96 -26.33 12.64
N PHE A 191 -10.77 -26.09 11.60
CA PHE A 191 -12.10 -26.68 11.45
C PHE A 191 -12.04 -28.12 10.99
N HIS A 192 -13.03 -28.90 11.38
CA HIS A 192 -13.24 -30.28 10.97
C HIS A 192 -14.37 -30.37 9.94
N LYS A 193 -14.44 -31.49 9.21
CA LYS A 193 -15.44 -31.71 8.17
C LYS A 193 -16.85 -31.69 8.76
N THR A 194 -17.07 -32.37 9.88
CA THR A 194 -18.34 -32.48 10.61
C THR A 194 -18.17 -32.08 12.08
N ALA A 195 -19.29 -31.95 12.82
CA ALA A 195 -19.25 -31.70 14.27
C ALA A 195 -18.90 -32.94 15.12
N ASP A 196 -18.60 -34.09 14.50
CA ASP A 196 -18.13 -35.27 15.21
C ASP A 196 -16.72 -35.00 15.79
N PRO A 197 -16.46 -35.29 17.09
CA PRO A 197 -15.15 -35.08 17.70
C PRO A 197 -13.98 -35.81 17.02
N ASN A 198 -14.26 -36.87 16.25
CA ASN A 198 -13.26 -37.65 15.51
C ASN A 198 -13.20 -37.27 14.02
N SER A 199 -13.95 -36.26 13.59
CA SER A 199 -13.98 -35.82 12.20
C SER A 199 -12.61 -35.30 11.77
N GLU A 200 -12.23 -35.56 10.53
CA GLU A 200 -10.97 -35.06 10.00
C GLU A 200 -11.01 -33.54 9.79
N ARG A 201 -9.84 -32.89 9.87
CA ARG A 201 -9.67 -31.49 9.50
C ARG A 201 -10.08 -31.25 8.04
N ILE A 202 -10.67 -30.09 7.75
CA ILE A 202 -10.96 -29.68 6.38
C ILE A 202 -9.67 -29.52 5.55
N PRO A 203 -9.66 -29.90 4.25
CA PRO A 203 -8.47 -29.74 3.40
C PRO A 203 -8.15 -28.27 3.09
N GLY A 204 -9.17 -27.41 2.94
CA GLY A 204 -9.05 -25.96 2.73
C GLY A 204 -8.89 -25.16 4.02
N HIS A 205 -8.17 -25.71 5.00
CA HIS A 205 -7.98 -25.10 6.31
C HIS A 205 -7.19 -23.78 6.32
N THR A 206 -6.38 -23.52 5.29
CA THR A 206 -5.73 -22.21 5.06
C THR A 206 -6.25 -21.60 3.77
N THR A 207 -6.68 -20.35 3.83
CA THR A 207 -7.19 -19.59 2.69
C THR A 207 -6.51 -18.22 2.65
N SER A 208 -5.94 -17.85 1.51
CA SER A 208 -5.44 -16.50 1.22
C SER A 208 -6.29 -15.90 0.10
N MET A 209 -6.90 -14.74 0.33
CA MET A 209 -7.90 -14.16 -0.59
C MET A 209 -7.86 -12.63 -0.60
N SER A 210 -8.24 -12.02 -1.72
CA SER A 210 -8.63 -10.60 -1.72
C SER A 210 -10.05 -10.46 -1.14
N SER A 211 -10.33 -9.37 -0.43
CA SER A 211 -11.61 -9.19 0.26
C SER A 211 -11.80 -7.72 0.66
N TYR A 212 -12.82 -7.48 1.47
CA TYR A 212 -13.32 -6.18 1.89
C TYR A 212 -13.61 -6.17 3.39
N PRO A 213 -13.64 -5.00 4.05
CA PRO A 213 -13.96 -4.91 5.47
C PRO A 213 -15.32 -5.51 5.81
N GLY A 214 -15.36 -6.49 6.73
CA GLY A 214 -16.61 -7.08 7.22
C GLY A 214 -17.21 -8.16 6.30
N VAL A 215 -16.52 -8.51 5.22
CA VAL A 215 -16.96 -9.54 4.27
C VAL A 215 -16.18 -10.83 4.53
N VAL A 216 -16.85 -11.92 4.92
CA VAL A 216 -16.17 -13.16 5.34
C VAL A 216 -15.64 -14.00 4.18
N TYR A 217 -15.91 -13.59 2.94
CA TYR A 217 -15.47 -14.19 1.69
C TYR A 217 -14.81 -13.14 0.77
N SER A 218 -14.53 -13.49 -0.48
CA SER A 218 -14.04 -12.58 -1.51
C SER A 218 -15.19 -12.16 -2.42
N ILE A 219 -15.58 -10.88 -2.43
CA ILE A 219 -16.51 -10.36 -3.46
C ILE A 219 -15.87 -10.36 -4.85
N ASP A 220 -14.54 -10.31 -4.90
CA ASP A 220 -13.80 -10.48 -6.15
C ASP A 220 -13.78 -11.92 -6.63
N ASP A 221 -14.02 -12.84 -5.71
CA ASP A 221 -13.65 -14.25 -5.77
C ASP A 221 -12.23 -14.52 -6.31
N TRP A 222 -11.25 -14.47 -5.40
CA TRP A 222 -9.89 -14.95 -5.62
C TRP A 222 -9.40 -15.66 -4.35
N TYR A 223 -9.16 -16.97 -4.41
CA TYR A 223 -8.76 -17.78 -3.26
C TYR A 223 -7.60 -18.71 -3.60
N ILE A 224 -6.55 -18.66 -2.77
CA ILE A 224 -5.46 -19.64 -2.74
C ILE A 224 -5.65 -20.51 -1.49
N LEU A 225 -5.81 -21.82 -1.69
CA LEU A 225 -6.24 -22.77 -0.66
C LEU A 225 -5.12 -23.75 -0.25
N SER A 226 -5.14 -24.22 1.01
CA SER A 226 -4.26 -25.30 1.50
C SER A 226 -4.40 -26.61 0.75
N SER A 227 -5.55 -26.86 0.13
CA SER A 227 -5.79 -27.96 -0.81
C SER A 227 -5.05 -27.80 -2.15
N LYS A 228 -4.26 -26.72 -2.30
CA LYS A 228 -3.48 -26.38 -3.49
C LYS A 228 -4.36 -26.10 -4.71
N LEU A 229 -5.58 -25.65 -4.45
CA LEU A 229 -6.51 -25.14 -5.44
C LEU A 229 -6.42 -23.61 -5.46
N LEU A 230 -6.39 -23.05 -6.67
CA LEU A 230 -6.72 -21.64 -6.90
C LEU A 230 -8.16 -21.59 -7.43
N VAL A 231 -8.99 -20.76 -6.81
CA VAL A 231 -10.40 -20.57 -7.18
C VAL A 231 -10.63 -19.09 -7.50
N LEU A 232 -11.19 -18.83 -8.66
CA LEU A 232 -11.55 -17.49 -9.12
C LEU A 232 -12.76 -17.55 -10.04
N GLU A 233 -13.46 -16.43 -10.27
CA GLU A 233 -14.60 -16.39 -11.19
C GLU A 233 -14.65 -15.11 -12.04
N THR A 234 -15.57 -15.11 -13.01
CA THR A 234 -16.16 -13.86 -13.50
C THR A 234 -17.68 -14.02 -13.62
N THR A 235 -18.42 -13.00 -13.19
CA THR A 235 -19.89 -13.03 -13.14
C THR A 235 -20.52 -13.13 -14.52
N ILE A 236 -21.49 -14.00 -14.72
CA ILE A 236 -22.31 -14.11 -15.94
C ILE A 236 -23.73 -13.59 -15.67
N GLU A 237 -24.37 -13.02 -16.68
CA GLU A 237 -25.67 -12.38 -16.53
C GLU A 237 -26.81 -13.33 -16.90
N ASN A 238 -27.88 -13.34 -16.10
CA ASN A 238 -29.12 -14.01 -16.47
C ASN A 238 -30.14 -13.01 -17.03
N PHE A 239 -30.38 -13.05 -18.35
CA PHE A 239 -31.41 -12.22 -18.98
C PHE A 239 -32.81 -12.84 -18.93
N ASN A 240 -32.92 -14.11 -18.53
CA ASN A 240 -34.16 -14.85 -18.47
C ASN A 240 -34.78 -14.79 -17.07
N LYS A 241 -35.61 -13.76 -16.84
CA LYS A 241 -36.25 -13.52 -15.53
C LYS A 241 -37.17 -14.66 -15.08
N GLU A 242 -37.69 -15.47 -16.01
CA GLU A 242 -38.57 -16.59 -15.71
C GLU A 242 -37.87 -17.68 -14.90
N LEU A 243 -36.54 -17.79 -15.02
CA LEU A 243 -35.76 -18.79 -14.31
C LEU A 243 -35.73 -18.56 -12.79
N TYR A 244 -35.99 -17.33 -12.32
CA TYR A 244 -36.06 -17.05 -10.88
C TYR A 244 -37.33 -17.56 -10.21
N LYS A 245 -38.40 -17.87 -10.97
CA LYS A 245 -39.70 -18.26 -10.40
C LYS A 245 -39.64 -19.58 -9.61
N SER A 246 -38.68 -20.44 -9.91
CA SER A 246 -38.48 -21.71 -9.21
C SER A 246 -37.62 -21.60 -7.95
N ILE A 247 -37.02 -20.44 -7.68
CA ILE A 247 -36.14 -20.25 -6.51
C ILE A 247 -37.01 -19.99 -5.28
N THR A 248 -36.88 -20.86 -4.28
CA THR A 248 -37.55 -20.71 -2.97
C THR A 248 -36.51 -20.61 -1.85
N PRO A 249 -36.73 -19.79 -0.82
CA PRO A 249 -35.74 -19.57 0.24
C PRO A 249 -35.48 -20.81 1.11
N ASP A 250 -36.36 -21.82 1.05
CA ASP A 250 -36.30 -23.06 1.82
C ASP A 250 -35.71 -24.25 1.06
N SER A 251 -35.06 -24.00 -0.08
CA SER A 251 -34.40 -25.05 -0.89
C SER A 251 -33.00 -24.67 -1.37
N ILE A 252 -32.50 -23.49 -0.99
CA ILE A 252 -31.26 -22.92 -1.52
C ILE A 252 -30.24 -22.60 -0.41
N VAL A 253 -28.98 -22.54 -0.80
CA VAL A 253 -27.89 -21.93 -0.03
C VAL A 253 -27.25 -20.86 -0.90
N LEU A 254 -27.07 -19.66 -0.33
CA LEU A 254 -26.51 -18.51 -1.04
C LEU A 254 -25.10 -18.81 -1.57
N GLU A 255 -24.76 -18.21 -2.71
CA GLU A 255 -23.55 -18.50 -3.47
C GLU A 255 -22.31 -18.34 -2.60
N PHE A 256 -22.17 -17.23 -1.88
CA PHE A 256 -20.95 -16.99 -1.12
C PHE A 256 -20.71 -18.05 -0.04
N ILE A 257 -21.80 -18.60 0.52
CA ILE A 257 -21.75 -19.69 1.49
C ILE A 257 -21.32 -20.98 0.80
N ARG A 258 -21.88 -21.29 -0.37
CA ARG A 258 -21.50 -22.46 -1.19
C ARG A 258 -20.04 -22.41 -1.60
N THR A 259 -19.54 -21.25 -2.01
CA THR A 259 -18.13 -21.02 -2.34
C THR A 259 -17.23 -21.26 -1.14
N LEU A 260 -17.56 -20.75 0.05
CA LEU A 260 -16.81 -21.04 1.27
C LEU A 260 -16.81 -22.53 1.63
N ILE A 261 -17.93 -23.23 1.46
CA ILE A 261 -18.03 -24.67 1.75
C ILE A 261 -17.17 -25.47 0.77
N ALA A 262 -17.28 -25.20 -0.54
CA ALA A 262 -16.48 -25.85 -1.57
C ALA A 262 -14.98 -25.59 -1.36
N ASN A 263 -14.59 -24.35 -1.06
CA ASN A 263 -13.22 -23.97 -0.73
C ASN A 263 -12.67 -24.75 0.46
N ARG A 264 -13.48 -24.95 1.51
CA ARG A 264 -13.07 -25.68 2.72
C ARG A 264 -12.95 -27.18 2.46
N LEU A 265 -13.89 -27.78 1.74
CA LEU A 265 -14.04 -29.24 1.65
C LEU A 265 -13.34 -29.90 0.46
N ALA A 266 -13.07 -29.18 -0.63
CA ALA A 266 -12.56 -29.77 -1.85
C ALA A 266 -11.05 -30.03 -1.83
N THR A 267 -10.64 -31.18 -2.38
CA THR A 267 -9.25 -31.54 -2.66
C THR A 267 -8.92 -31.55 -4.16
N SER A 268 -9.90 -31.41 -5.04
CA SER A 268 -9.71 -31.35 -6.50
C SER A 268 -10.74 -30.43 -7.16
N GLY A 269 -10.47 -29.99 -8.41
CA GLY A 269 -11.40 -29.19 -9.19
C GLY A 269 -12.77 -29.86 -9.36
N LYS A 270 -12.80 -31.14 -9.74
CA LYS A 270 -14.03 -31.94 -9.86
C LYS A 270 -14.85 -31.99 -8.57
N GLN A 271 -14.18 -32.14 -7.44
CA GLN A 271 -14.87 -32.20 -6.15
C GLN A 271 -15.42 -30.82 -5.77
N TRP A 272 -14.66 -29.76 -6.04
CA TRP A 272 -15.11 -28.38 -5.82
C TRP A 272 -16.40 -28.09 -6.58
N THR A 273 -16.44 -28.41 -7.88
CA THR A 273 -17.62 -28.18 -8.71
C THR A 273 -18.83 -28.98 -8.22
N SER A 274 -18.63 -30.24 -7.81
CA SER A 274 -19.71 -31.07 -7.25
C SER A 274 -20.29 -30.51 -5.95
N ILE A 275 -19.45 -30.02 -5.03
CA ILE A 275 -19.90 -29.46 -3.74
C ILE A 275 -20.62 -28.13 -3.96
N PHE A 276 -20.09 -27.28 -4.85
CA PHE A 276 -20.67 -25.97 -5.16
C PHE A 276 -22.07 -26.09 -5.80
N SER A 277 -22.33 -27.15 -6.57
CA SER A 277 -23.62 -27.43 -7.20
C SER A 277 -24.76 -27.75 -6.22
N GLU A 278 -24.44 -28.17 -4.99
CA GLU A 278 -25.47 -28.49 -3.99
C GLU A 278 -26.23 -27.24 -3.55
N TYR A 279 -27.57 -27.32 -3.52
CA TYR A 279 -28.47 -26.24 -3.11
C TYR A 279 -28.28 -24.93 -3.89
N ASN A 280 -27.99 -25.02 -5.20
CA ASN A 280 -27.82 -23.87 -6.09
C ASN A 280 -28.91 -22.80 -5.88
N SER A 281 -28.50 -21.59 -5.51
CA SER A 281 -29.38 -20.45 -5.30
C SER A 281 -29.82 -19.76 -6.58
N GLY A 282 -29.08 -19.91 -7.68
CA GLY A 282 -29.29 -19.14 -8.91
C GLY A 282 -29.06 -17.64 -8.76
N THR A 283 -28.35 -17.26 -7.71
CA THR A 283 -27.97 -15.88 -7.40
C THR A 283 -26.46 -15.79 -7.41
N TYR A 284 -25.94 -14.62 -7.79
CA TYR A 284 -24.55 -14.38 -8.15
C TYR A 284 -24.03 -15.43 -9.15
N ASN A 285 -24.66 -15.45 -10.33
CA ASN A 285 -24.36 -16.44 -11.37
C ASN A 285 -22.98 -16.17 -11.96
N ASN A 286 -22.07 -17.14 -11.88
CA ASN A 286 -20.65 -16.95 -12.18
C ASN A 286 -20.10 -18.07 -13.06
N GLN A 287 -19.05 -17.78 -13.83
CA GLN A 287 -18.13 -18.80 -14.37
C GLN A 287 -16.95 -18.96 -13.42
N PHE A 288 -16.97 -20.00 -12.60
CA PHE A 288 -15.85 -20.36 -11.72
C PHE A 288 -14.78 -21.15 -12.48
N MET A 289 -13.53 -20.80 -12.19
CA MET A 289 -12.32 -21.48 -12.64
C MET A 289 -11.60 -22.06 -11.43
N ILE A 290 -11.35 -23.37 -11.46
CA ILE A 290 -10.65 -24.08 -10.39
C ILE A 290 -9.38 -24.69 -10.96
N VAL A 291 -8.25 -24.08 -10.62
CA VAL A 291 -6.91 -24.54 -11.05
C VAL A 291 -6.34 -25.44 -9.96
N ASP A 292 -6.06 -26.70 -10.30
CA ASP A 292 -5.40 -27.64 -9.41
C ASP A 292 -3.88 -27.58 -9.58
N TYR A 293 -3.24 -26.80 -8.73
CA TYR A 293 -1.78 -26.63 -8.77
C TYR A 293 -1.01 -27.87 -8.27
N LYS A 294 -1.66 -28.91 -7.71
CA LYS A 294 -0.99 -30.18 -7.36
C LYS A 294 -0.46 -30.92 -8.58
N GLN A 295 -1.03 -30.64 -9.75
CA GLN A 295 -0.66 -31.27 -11.01
C GLN A 295 0.64 -30.72 -11.61
N PHE A 296 1.23 -29.69 -10.98
CA PHE A 296 2.48 -29.09 -11.41
C PHE A 296 3.58 -29.44 -10.39
N SER A 297 4.78 -29.75 -10.87
CA SER A 297 5.95 -30.04 -10.02
C SER A 297 7.19 -29.40 -10.64
N LEU A 298 8.14 -28.97 -9.81
CA LEU A 298 9.42 -28.41 -10.27
C LEU A 298 10.35 -29.47 -10.89
N ALA A 299 10.04 -30.76 -10.75
CA ALA A 299 11.00 -31.85 -10.93
C ALA A 299 10.65 -32.87 -12.03
N SER A 300 9.49 -32.78 -12.70
CA SER A 300 9.08 -33.82 -13.65
C SER A 300 8.46 -33.27 -14.94
N TYR A 301 9.25 -33.26 -16.01
CA TYR A 301 8.79 -33.22 -17.41
C TYR A 301 8.23 -34.60 -17.84
N SER A 302 7.34 -35.21 -17.06
CA SER A 302 6.82 -36.55 -17.40
C SER A 302 5.46 -36.52 -18.09
N VAL A 303 5.40 -37.29 -19.18
CA VAL A 303 4.36 -37.48 -20.18
C VAL A 303 3.17 -38.30 -19.65
N SER A 304 2.49 -37.81 -18.60
CA SER A 304 1.17 -38.34 -18.21
C SER A 304 0.08 -37.49 -18.87
N PRO A 305 -1.06 -38.07 -19.32
CA PRO A 305 -2.17 -37.28 -19.86
C PRO A 305 -2.61 -36.23 -18.82
N LYS A 306 -2.42 -34.98 -19.19
CA LYS A 306 -2.69 -33.79 -18.37
C LYS A 306 -4.19 -33.57 -18.33
N ASN A 307 -4.88 -34.23 -17.39
CA ASN A 307 -6.29 -34.04 -17.08
C ASN A 307 -6.42 -33.43 -15.67
N ASN A 308 -7.56 -32.84 -15.37
CA ASN A 308 -7.94 -32.27 -14.07
C ASN A 308 -7.06 -31.11 -13.58
N ILE A 309 -6.44 -30.35 -14.49
CA ILE A 309 -5.69 -29.13 -14.16
C ILE A 309 -6.64 -27.94 -14.03
N LEU A 310 -7.58 -27.79 -14.95
CA LEU A 310 -8.54 -26.69 -14.95
C LEU A 310 -9.97 -27.23 -15.09
N TRP A 311 -10.76 -27.03 -14.03
CA TRP A 311 -12.19 -27.25 -14.04
C TRP A 311 -12.93 -25.93 -14.14
N ILE A 312 -13.97 -25.91 -14.97
CA ILE A 312 -14.91 -24.78 -15.09
C ILE A 312 -16.27 -25.24 -14.61
N ILE A 313 -16.97 -24.39 -13.86
CA ILE A 313 -18.39 -24.53 -13.57
C ILE A 313 -19.10 -23.21 -13.80
N GLU A 314 -20.24 -23.28 -14.50
CA GLU A 314 -21.13 -22.14 -14.70
C GLU A 314 -22.46 -22.41 -13.99
N GLN A 315 -22.98 -21.36 -13.36
CA GLN A 315 -24.24 -21.40 -12.64
C GLN A 315 -25.30 -20.58 -13.38
N SER A 316 -26.51 -21.11 -13.42
CA SER A 316 -27.74 -20.43 -13.80
C SER A 316 -28.84 -20.77 -12.79
N PRO A 317 -29.93 -20.00 -12.66
CA PRO A 317 -31.03 -20.41 -11.78
C PRO A 317 -31.56 -21.82 -12.07
N GLY A 318 -31.46 -22.69 -11.07
CA GLY A 318 -31.87 -24.10 -11.14
C GLY A 318 -30.96 -25.03 -11.96
N LYS A 319 -29.78 -24.59 -12.41
CA LYS A 319 -28.84 -25.42 -13.19
C LYS A 319 -27.38 -25.04 -12.96
N THR A 320 -26.51 -26.03 -12.88
CA THR A 320 -25.06 -25.84 -12.99
C THR A 320 -24.52 -26.76 -14.08
N GLU A 321 -23.51 -26.31 -14.81
CA GLU A 321 -22.79 -27.15 -15.78
C GLU A 321 -21.29 -27.06 -15.50
N ALA A 322 -20.60 -28.19 -15.44
CA ALA A 322 -19.18 -28.25 -15.12
C ALA A 322 -18.42 -29.22 -16.02
N ALA A 323 -17.19 -28.86 -16.38
CA ALA A 323 -16.32 -29.70 -17.19
C ALA A 323 -14.84 -29.51 -16.84
N ASP A 324 -14.05 -30.56 -17.05
CA ASP A 324 -12.59 -30.47 -17.16
C ASP A 324 -12.23 -29.90 -18.52
N VAL A 325 -11.68 -28.68 -18.54
CA VAL A 325 -11.28 -27.98 -19.77
C VAL A 325 -9.77 -27.99 -19.97
N THR A 326 -9.04 -28.89 -19.31
CA THR A 326 -7.58 -28.96 -19.41
C THR A 326 -7.10 -29.07 -20.86
N ASN A 327 -7.78 -29.86 -21.70
CA ASN A 327 -7.45 -29.96 -23.14
C ASN A 327 -7.58 -28.60 -23.87
N VAL A 328 -8.52 -27.76 -23.46
CA VAL A 328 -8.69 -26.41 -24.02
C VAL A 328 -7.53 -25.53 -23.58
N LEU A 329 -7.19 -25.54 -22.29
CA LEU A 329 -6.07 -24.80 -21.73
C LEU A 329 -4.74 -25.15 -22.43
N TYR A 330 -4.49 -26.43 -22.70
CA TYR A 330 -3.25 -26.86 -23.38
C TYR A 330 -3.23 -26.58 -24.89
N SER A 331 -4.37 -26.73 -25.57
CA SER A 331 -4.44 -26.46 -27.02
C SER A 331 -4.34 -24.97 -27.35
N GLN A 332 -4.89 -24.11 -26.49
CA GLN A 332 -4.83 -22.65 -26.67
C GLN A 332 -3.65 -22.01 -25.93
N GLU A 333 -3.04 -22.74 -24.99
CA GLU A 333 -2.09 -22.25 -23.99
C GLU A 333 -2.65 -21.24 -22.98
N TYR A 334 -3.95 -20.92 -23.01
CA TYR A 334 -4.59 -20.05 -22.04
C TYR A 334 -6.08 -20.36 -21.87
N TRP A 335 -6.64 -19.88 -20.76
CA TRP A 335 -8.08 -19.74 -20.55
C TRP A 335 -8.37 -18.29 -20.14
N ALA A 336 -9.31 -17.64 -20.81
CA ALA A 336 -9.75 -16.28 -20.49
C ALA A 336 -11.23 -16.26 -20.12
N SER A 337 -11.57 -15.43 -19.13
CA SER A 337 -12.95 -15.26 -18.65
C SER A 337 -13.30 -13.77 -18.59
N TYR A 338 -14.50 -13.41 -19.04
CA TYR A 338 -14.89 -12.03 -19.33
C TYR A 338 -16.43 -11.84 -19.37
N ASN A 339 -17.14 -12.41 -18.39
CA ASN A 339 -18.58 -12.22 -18.16
C ASN A 339 -19.55 -12.77 -19.23
N VAL A 340 -19.12 -13.77 -19.99
CA VAL A 340 -19.98 -14.48 -20.96
C VAL A 340 -19.80 -15.98 -20.75
N PRO A 341 -20.90 -16.77 -20.60
CA PRO A 341 -20.80 -18.20 -20.39
C PRO A 341 -20.20 -18.91 -21.61
N TYR A 342 -19.31 -19.85 -21.34
CA TYR A 342 -18.67 -20.77 -22.28
C TYR A 342 -19.60 -21.92 -22.64
N PHE A 343 -20.33 -22.48 -21.68
CA PHE A 343 -21.19 -23.62 -21.96
C PHE A 343 -22.41 -23.16 -22.74
N ARG A 344 -22.55 -23.70 -23.97
CA ARG A 344 -23.65 -23.34 -24.87
C ARG A 344 -25.02 -23.50 -24.22
N SER A 345 -25.19 -24.50 -23.36
CA SER A 345 -26.45 -24.79 -22.70
C SER A 345 -26.82 -23.77 -21.61
N ILE A 346 -25.83 -23.08 -21.01
CA ILE A 346 -26.04 -21.93 -20.11
C ILE A 346 -26.29 -20.67 -20.94
N PHE A 347 -25.46 -20.44 -21.97
CA PHE A 347 -25.59 -19.31 -22.90
C PHE A 347 -27.00 -19.20 -23.51
N GLU A 348 -27.56 -20.31 -24.00
CA GLU A 348 -28.92 -20.36 -24.55
C GLU A 348 -29.99 -20.16 -23.46
N ARG A 349 -29.84 -20.82 -22.31
CA ARG A 349 -30.79 -20.77 -21.20
C ARG A 349 -30.98 -19.34 -20.67
N GLU A 350 -29.90 -18.58 -20.60
CA GLU A 350 -29.86 -17.21 -20.07
C GLU A 350 -30.14 -16.14 -21.12
N MET A 351 -30.54 -16.54 -22.34
CA MET A 351 -30.93 -15.65 -23.45
C MET A 351 -29.80 -14.77 -24.00
N TYR A 352 -28.55 -15.25 -24.00
CA TYR A 352 -27.46 -14.52 -24.65
C TYR A 352 -27.60 -14.47 -26.19
N ASP A 353 -28.26 -15.45 -26.83
CA ASP A 353 -28.50 -15.41 -28.28
C ASP A 353 -29.36 -14.20 -28.69
N GLU A 354 -30.39 -13.89 -27.90
CA GLU A 354 -31.25 -12.72 -28.07
C GLU A 354 -30.44 -11.44 -27.88
N LYS A 355 -29.55 -11.41 -26.88
CA LYS A 355 -28.67 -10.27 -26.64
C LYS A 355 -27.64 -10.07 -27.75
N VAL A 356 -27.12 -11.15 -28.34
CA VAL A 356 -26.26 -11.07 -29.53
C VAL A 356 -27.04 -10.54 -30.74
N LYS A 357 -28.29 -10.97 -30.95
CA LYS A 357 -29.14 -10.40 -32.02
C LYS A 357 -29.42 -8.91 -31.80
N GLN A 358 -29.60 -8.49 -30.54
CA GLN A 358 -29.95 -7.12 -30.19
C GLN A 358 -28.74 -6.15 -30.20
N PHE A 359 -27.60 -6.57 -29.67
CA PHE A 359 -26.44 -5.70 -29.41
C PHE A 359 -25.15 -6.18 -30.08
N GLY A 360 -25.24 -7.22 -30.91
CA GLY A 360 -24.12 -7.76 -31.68
C GLY A 360 -23.05 -8.39 -30.80
N ASN A 361 -21.80 -8.12 -31.15
CA ASN A 361 -20.63 -8.78 -30.58
C ASN A 361 -20.36 -8.48 -29.10
N TYR A 362 -21.10 -7.55 -28.48
CA TYR A 362 -20.92 -7.22 -27.07
C TYR A 362 -21.23 -8.42 -26.14
N TYR A 363 -22.24 -9.22 -26.47
CA TYR A 363 -22.64 -10.41 -25.71
C TYR A 363 -22.17 -11.73 -26.36
N SER A 364 -21.38 -11.67 -27.43
CA SER A 364 -20.88 -12.86 -28.11
C SER A 364 -19.64 -13.39 -27.41
N TYR A 365 -19.65 -14.66 -26.98
CA TYR A 365 -18.51 -15.29 -26.28
C TYR A 365 -17.18 -15.04 -27.00
N ASN A 366 -17.09 -15.38 -28.29
CA ASN A 366 -15.85 -15.25 -29.04
C ASN A 366 -15.54 -13.84 -29.56
N MET A 367 -16.50 -12.92 -29.52
CA MET A 367 -16.37 -11.64 -30.23
C MET A 367 -16.48 -10.42 -29.33
N THR A 368 -16.56 -10.55 -28.01
CA THR A 368 -16.44 -9.38 -27.12
C THR A 368 -15.09 -8.68 -27.31
N ALA A 369 -15.00 -7.40 -26.93
CA ALA A 369 -13.74 -6.66 -26.96
C ALA A 369 -12.64 -7.39 -26.16
N ARG A 370 -12.97 -7.84 -24.95
CA ARG A 370 -12.05 -8.58 -24.07
C ARG A 370 -11.61 -9.91 -24.66
N ALA A 371 -12.52 -10.70 -25.24
CA ALA A 371 -12.18 -11.95 -25.90
C ALA A 371 -11.16 -11.74 -27.03
N ARG A 372 -11.33 -10.68 -27.82
CA ARG A 372 -10.41 -10.35 -28.92
C ARG A 372 -9.07 -9.81 -28.42
N ILE A 373 -9.05 -8.97 -27.38
CA ILE A 373 -7.81 -8.47 -26.77
C ILE A 373 -7.01 -9.63 -26.16
N PHE A 374 -7.66 -10.51 -25.37
CA PHE A 374 -7.00 -11.70 -24.83
C PHE A 374 -6.43 -12.58 -25.95
N ARG A 375 -7.22 -12.89 -26.98
CA ARG A 375 -6.74 -13.70 -28.12
C ARG A 375 -5.56 -13.07 -28.86
N ARG A 376 -5.52 -11.74 -28.97
CA ARG A 376 -4.42 -11.01 -29.61
C ARG A 376 -3.14 -11.00 -28.76
N ASP A 377 -3.28 -10.80 -27.45
CA ASP A 377 -2.17 -10.39 -26.59
C ASP A 377 -1.73 -11.44 -25.56
N HIS A 378 -2.46 -12.55 -25.34
CA HIS A 378 -2.11 -13.56 -24.34
C HIS A 378 -0.71 -14.17 -24.57
N SER A 379 -0.26 -14.27 -25.81
CA SER A 379 1.06 -14.80 -26.17
C SER A 379 2.21 -13.89 -25.75
N LYS A 380 1.94 -12.61 -25.48
CA LYS A 380 2.93 -11.66 -24.92
C LYS A 380 3.18 -11.90 -23.43
N VAL A 381 2.37 -12.72 -22.78
CA VAL A 381 2.52 -13.07 -21.36
C VAL A 381 3.48 -14.24 -21.22
N THR A 382 4.69 -13.94 -20.75
CA THR A 382 5.77 -14.92 -20.51
C THR A 382 6.17 -15.00 -19.04
N ASP A 383 5.74 -14.05 -18.22
CA ASP A 383 6.09 -13.90 -16.80
C ASP A 383 5.01 -13.07 -16.05
N LEU A 384 5.17 -12.91 -14.73
CA LEU A 384 4.24 -12.12 -13.91
C LEU A 384 4.21 -10.62 -14.30
N LYS A 385 5.31 -10.06 -14.85
CA LYS A 385 5.40 -8.64 -15.24
C LYS A 385 4.59 -8.37 -16.52
N SER A 386 4.69 -9.24 -17.50
CA SER A 386 3.91 -9.20 -18.74
C SER A 386 2.44 -9.55 -18.48
N LEU A 387 2.16 -10.48 -17.56
CA LEU A 387 0.80 -10.74 -17.07
C LEU A 387 0.17 -9.49 -16.45
N TYR A 388 0.90 -8.82 -15.56
CA TYR A 388 0.48 -7.56 -14.94
C TYR A 388 0.09 -6.51 -16.00
N LYS A 389 0.94 -6.31 -17.01
CA LYS A 389 0.69 -5.36 -18.10
C LYS A 389 -0.61 -5.66 -18.83
N LEU A 390 -0.85 -6.92 -19.20
CA LEU A 390 -2.07 -7.30 -19.91
C LEU A 390 -3.31 -7.15 -19.02
N MET A 391 -3.24 -7.59 -17.78
CA MET A 391 -4.38 -7.52 -16.85
C MET A 391 -4.72 -6.11 -16.39
N ARG A 392 -3.83 -5.15 -16.62
CA ARG A 392 -4.06 -3.71 -16.40
C ARG A 392 -4.30 -2.94 -17.69
N TYR A 393 -4.38 -3.63 -18.83
CA TYR A 393 -4.43 -2.98 -20.14
C TYR A 393 -5.76 -2.25 -20.37
N ASN A 394 -5.63 -0.95 -20.68
CA ASN A 394 -6.70 -0.13 -21.22
C ASN A 394 -6.12 1.04 -22.02
N ASP A 395 -6.22 0.95 -23.34
CA ASP A 395 -5.85 2.02 -24.27
C ASP A 395 -7.05 2.37 -25.18
N PHE A 396 -8.22 2.54 -24.57
CA PHE A 396 -9.52 2.54 -25.27
C PHE A 396 -9.67 3.57 -26.40
N LYS A 397 -8.89 4.65 -26.38
CA LYS A 397 -8.93 5.68 -27.43
C LYS A 397 -8.23 5.22 -28.72
N ASN A 398 -7.26 4.32 -28.59
CA ASN A 398 -6.40 3.88 -29.70
C ASN A 398 -6.64 2.41 -30.08
N ASP A 399 -7.08 1.56 -29.16
CA ASP A 399 -7.33 0.14 -29.45
C ASP A 399 -8.56 -0.03 -30.37
N PRO A 400 -8.42 -0.67 -31.54
CA PRO A 400 -9.54 -0.88 -32.45
C PRO A 400 -10.66 -1.74 -31.84
N TYR A 401 -10.38 -2.58 -30.85
CA TYR A 401 -11.41 -3.39 -30.17
C TYR A 401 -12.20 -2.63 -29.12
N SER A 402 -11.77 -1.42 -28.76
CA SER A 402 -12.50 -0.54 -27.85
C SER A 402 -13.51 0.39 -28.53
N ARG A 403 -13.68 0.25 -29.86
CA ARG A 403 -14.66 1.00 -30.67
C ARG A 403 -16.09 0.49 -30.44
N CYS A 404 -17.05 1.41 -30.34
CA CYS A 404 -18.49 1.09 -30.35
C CYS A 404 -19.27 2.01 -31.27
N ASN A 405 -20.51 1.62 -31.60
CA ASN A 405 -21.49 2.50 -32.25
C ASN A 405 -22.07 3.48 -31.22
N CYS A 406 -21.22 4.40 -30.79
CA CYS A 406 -21.42 5.31 -29.67
C CYS A 406 -20.78 6.68 -30.01
N THR A 407 -21.08 7.70 -29.23
CA THR A 407 -20.46 9.03 -29.35
C THR A 407 -19.87 9.42 -28.00
N PRO A 408 -18.55 9.63 -27.87
CA PRO A 408 -17.48 9.35 -28.84
C PRO A 408 -17.43 7.87 -29.29
N PRO A 409 -16.78 7.52 -30.42
CA PRO A 409 -16.85 6.19 -31.06
C PRO A 409 -16.01 5.11 -30.36
N TYR A 410 -15.84 5.22 -29.04
CA TYR A 410 -15.09 4.30 -28.19
C TYR A 410 -15.65 4.37 -26.77
N SER A 411 -15.38 3.32 -25.98
CA SER A 411 -15.68 3.31 -24.55
C SER A 411 -14.52 2.73 -23.76
N ALA A 412 -14.18 3.39 -22.65
CA ALA A 412 -13.21 2.94 -21.67
C ALA A 412 -13.63 1.66 -20.92
N HIS A 413 -14.88 1.22 -21.10
CA HIS A 413 -15.39 -0.07 -20.65
C HIS A 413 -14.86 -1.23 -21.49
N LEU A 414 -14.58 -1.01 -22.78
CA LEU A 414 -14.20 -2.05 -23.74
C LEU A 414 -12.70 -2.36 -23.69
N ALA A 415 -12.19 -2.76 -22.52
CA ALA A 415 -10.79 -3.07 -22.25
C ALA A 415 -10.66 -4.26 -21.30
N ILE A 416 -9.44 -4.75 -21.03
CA ILE A 416 -9.22 -5.77 -19.98
C ILE A 416 -9.41 -5.18 -18.59
N ALA A 417 -9.00 -3.93 -18.38
CA ALA A 417 -9.19 -3.21 -17.12
C ALA A 417 -10.02 -1.93 -17.35
N ALA A 418 -11.34 -2.00 -17.24
CA ALA A 418 -12.23 -0.88 -17.55
C ALA A 418 -11.98 0.38 -16.70
N ARG A 419 -12.33 1.54 -17.28
CA ARG A 419 -12.20 2.89 -16.69
C ARG A 419 -13.39 3.77 -17.06
N ASN A 420 -14.61 3.39 -16.68
CA ASN A 420 -15.83 4.10 -17.12
C ASN A 420 -15.86 5.57 -16.66
N ASP A 421 -15.12 5.91 -15.60
CA ASP A 421 -14.92 7.29 -15.15
C ASP A 421 -14.28 8.22 -16.20
N LEU A 422 -13.66 7.65 -17.25
CA LEU A 422 -13.05 8.39 -18.36
C LEU A 422 -13.96 8.50 -19.59
N ASN A 423 -15.15 7.89 -19.58
CA ASN A 423 -16.15 8.09 -20.63
C ASN A 423 -16.76 9.49 -20.54
N ASP A 424 -17.30 9.99 -21.65
CA ASP A 424 -17.97 11.30 -21.64
C ASP A 424 -19.34 11.16 -20.97
N PRO A 425 -19.64 11.88 -19.87
CA PRO A 425 -20.98 11.84 -19.26
C PRO A 425 -22.08 12.38 -20.17
N ASN A 426 -21.74 13.14 -21.21
CA ASN A 426 -22.69 13.60 -22.23
C ASN A 426 -22.67 12.73 -23.50
N GLY A 427 -21.93 11.62 -23.46
CA GLY A 427 -21.84 10.68 -24.58
C GLY A 427 -23.13 9.90 -24.81
N SER A 428 -23.31 9.43 -26.03
CA SER A 428 -24.42 8.56 -26.42
C SER A 428 -23.92 7.13 -26.55
N TYR A 429 -24.41 6.24 -25.68
CA TYR A 429 -23.96 4.85 -25.61
C TYR A 429 -25.13 3.90 -25.88
N PRO A 430 -24.93 2.84 -26.68
CA PRO A 430 -26.00 1.90 -27.03
C PRO A 430 -26.35 0.93 -25.89
N ILE A 431 -25.49 0.84 -24.88
CA ILE A 431 -25.60 -0.03 -23.72
C ILE A 431 -25.14 0.76 -22.50
N ASP A 432 -25.90 0.74 -21.42
CA ASP A 432 -25.66 1.55 -20.21
C ASP A 432 -24.29 1.29 -19.57
N SER A 433 -23.79 0.05 -19.62
CA SER A 433 -22.45 -0.33 -19.10
C SER A 433 -21.30 0.37 -19.83
N LEU A 434 -21.51 0.81 -21.08
CA LEU A 434 -20.51 1.53 -21.87
C LEU A 434 -20.40 3.01 -21.50
N ALA A 435 -21.34 3.53 -20.71
CA ALA A 435 -21.42 4.95 -20.39
C ALA A 435 -20.48 5.37 -19.26
N PHE A 436 -20.47 6.67 -18.95
CA PHE A 436 -19.80 7.20 -17.77
C PHE A 436 -20.44 6.68 -16.48
N SER A 437 -19.62 6.09 -15.61
CA SER A 437 -20.05 5.61 -14.29
C SER A 437 -18.85 5.52 -13.35
N SER A 438 -19.10 5.15 -12.09
CA SER A 438 -18.05 4.83 -11.12
C SER A 438 -17.56 3.39 -11.20
N GLU A 439 -17.87 2.66 -12.27
CA GLU A 439 -17.46 1.26 -12.46
C GLU A 439 -16.14 1.17 -13.22
N GLY A 440 -15.33 0.18 -12.87
CA GLY A 440 -14.11 -0.13 -13.60
C GLY A 440 -13.31 -1.20 -12.88
N ALA A 441 -12.18 -1.59 -13.46
CA ALA A 441 -11.27 -2.51 -12.81
C ALA A 441 -10.60 -1.83 -11.60
N ILE A 442 -10.79 -2.36 -10.40
CA ILE A 442 -10.31 -1.74 -9.16
C ILE A 442 -9.07 -2.40 -8.57
N ASP A 443 -8.56 -3.45 -9.21
CA ASP A 443 -7.34 -4.13 -8.80
C ASP A 443 -6.72 -4.96 -9.92
N VAL A 444 -5.65 -5.69 -9.59
CA VAL A 444 -5.28 -6.97 -10.19
C VAL A 444 -4.67 -7.86 -9.11
N LYS A 445 -4.99 -9.16 -9.12
CA LYS A 445 -4.37 -10.21 -8.31
C LYS A 445 -3.71 -11.22 -9.25
N MET A 446 -2.52 -11.69 -8.92
CA MET A 446 -1.77 -12.65 -9.75
C MET A 446 -1.02 -13.66 -8.87
N THR A 447 -0.90 -14.89 -9.35
CA THR A 447 -0.04 -15.92 -8.76
C THR A 447 0.65 -16.74 -9.84
N SER A 448 1.74 -17.39 -9.46
CA SER A 448 2.42 -18.45 -10.20
C SER A 448 2.36 -19.76 -9.40
N PHE A 449 2.92 -20.84 -9.94
CA PHE A 449 3.11 -22.07 -9.17
C PHE A 449 3.90 -21.81 -7.88
N GLU A 450 4.99 -21.06 -7.96
CA GLU A 450 5.86 -20.79 -6.80
C GLU A 450 5.13 -20.02 -5.69
N LEU A 451 4.44 -18.94 -6.05
CA LEU A 451 3.70 -18.11 -5.09
C LEU A 451 2.56 -18.90 -4.44
N MET A 452 1.87 -19.74 -5.22
CA MET A 452 0.77 -20.58 -4.73
C MET A 452 1.26 -21.53 -3.63
N GLN A 453 2.48 -22.10 -3.75
CA GLN A 453 3.02 -22.99 -2.72
C GLN A 453 3.14 -22.33 -1.34
N LYS A 454 3.33 -21.01 -1.32
CA LYS A 454 3.50 -20.18 -0.11
C LYS A 454 2.21 -19.47 0.33
N TYR A 455 1.09 -19.68 -0.36
CA TYR A 455 -0.17 -18.95 -0.18
C TYR A 455 -0.07 -17.45 -0.50
N GLU A 456 0.82 -17.11 -1.43
CA GLU A 456 1.19 -15.75 -1.79
C GLU A 456 0.53 -15.31 -3.11
N MET A 457 0.34 -14.00 -3.27
CA MET A 457 -0.14 -13.39 -4.52
C MET A 457 0.50 -12.01 -4.67
N ILE A 458 0.66 -11.55 -5.90
CA ILE A 458 0.92 -10.13 -6.19
C ILE A 458 -0.44 -9.46 -6.33
N ALA A 459 -0.67 -8.39 -5.57
CA ALA A 459 -1.91 -7.62 -5.62
C ALA A 459 -1.62 -6.13 -5.78
N VAL A 460 -2.31 -5.48 -6.71
CA VAL A 460 -2.26 -4.02 -6.91
C VAL A 460 -3.67 -3.48 -6.80
N SER A 461 -3.89 -2.49 -5.94
CA SER A 461 -5.21 -1.86 -5.73
C SER A 461 -5.32 -0.54 -6.50
N GLY A 462 -6.54 -0.23 -6.94
CA GLY A 462 -6.92 1.01 -7.62
C GLY A 462 -7.09 0.86 -9.13
N PRO A 463 -7.74 1.82 -9.80
CA PRO A 463 -7.97 1.78 -11.24
C PRO A 463 -6.69 1.81 -12.06
N THR A 464 -6.69 1.26 -13.28
CA THR A 464 -5.48 1.24 -14.13
C THR A 464 -5.06 2.62 -14.58
N TYR A 465 -3.74 2.89 -14.57
CA TYR A 465 -3.16 4.19 -14.87
C TYR A 465 -1.88 4.09 -15.71
N ASN A 466 -1.93 3.36 -16.84
CA ASN A 466 -0.91 3.46 -17.88
C ASN A 466 -1.49 2.81 -19.16
N PRO A 467 -1.71 3.54 -20.26
CA PRO A 467 -1.36 4.94 -20.52
C PRO A 467 -2.37 5.98 -19.96
N LEU A 468 -3.39 5.54 -19.22
CA LEU A 468 -4.46 6.40 -18.72
C LEU A 468 -4.02 7.27 -17.53
N PRO A 469 -4.67 8.43 -17.30
CA PRO A 469 -4.42 9.21 -16.09
C PRO A 469 -4.85 8.43 -14.85
N PRO A 470 -4.12 8.54 -13.73
CA PRO A 470 -4.57 7.96 -12.48
C PRO A 470 -5.93 8.49 -12.03
N PHE A 471 -6.70 7.63 -11.37
CA PHE A 471 -7.98 8.04 -10.81
C PHE A 471 -7.77 8.88 -9.54
N GLN A 472 -8.46 10.01 -9.47
CA GLN A 472 -8.46 10.90 -8.31
C GLN A 472 -9.89 11.34 -7.99
N TRP A 473 -10.33 11.16 -6.74
CA TRP A 473 -11.68 11.54 -6.31
C TRP A 473 -11.91 13.04 -6.48
N SER A 474 -11.04 13.89 -5.93
CA SER A 474 -11.22 15.35 -5.87
C SER A 474 -11.32 16.05 -7.23
N THR A 475 -10.78 15.44 -8.29
CA THR A 475 -10.83 15.99 -9.65
C THR A 475 -11.81 15.24 -10.54
N SER A 476 -12.40 14.15 -10.04
CA SER A 476 -13.38 13.37 -10.79
C SER A 476 -14.77 13.99 -10.68
N LYS A 477 -15.56 13.84 -11.74
CA LYS A 477 -17.00 14.16 -11.72
C LYS A 477 -17.79 13.29 -10.73
N LEU A 478 -17.18 12.23 -10.18
CA LEU A 478 -17.78 11.31 -9.21
C LEU A 478 -17.68 11.80 -7.75
N GLU A 479 -16.83 12.79 -7.43
CA GLU A 479 -16.54 13.25 -6.05
C GLU A 479 -17.80 13.46 -5.20
N LYS A 480 -18.78 14.20 -5.74
CA LYS A 480 -20.01 14.59 -5.03
C LYS A 480 -21.13 13.57 -5.13
N ILE A 481 -20.97 12.56 -5.99
CA ILE A 481 -22.03 11.60 -6.35
C ILE A 481 -21.82 10.27 -5.62
N VAL A 482 -20.56 9.90 -5.36
CA VAL A 482 -20.18 8.58 -4.85
C VAL A 482 -19.49 8.71 -3.49
N ARG A 483 -19.99 8.01 -2.48
CA ARG A 483 -19.39 7.99 -1.13
C ARG A 483 -18.10 7.16 -1.12
N HIS A 484 -17.04 7.71 -0.52
CA HIS A 484 -15.71 7.10 -0.53
C HIS A 484 -14.93 7.39 0.77
N GLU A 485 -15.61 7.31 1.92
CA GLU A 485 -14.99 7.38 3.24
C GLU A 485 -13.80 6.40 3.35
N GLY A 486 -12.70 6.86 3.93
CA GLY A 486 -11.50 6.03 4.16
C GLY A 486 -10.64 5.73 2.92
N GLN A 487 -11.08 6.05 1.71
CA GLN A 487 -10.28 5.81 0.50
C GLN A 487 -9.20 6.88 0.29
N PRO A 488 -8.04 6.55 -0.31
CA PRO A 488 -7.11 7.54 -0.86
C PRO A 488 -7.81 8.45 -1.88
N ASP A 489 -7.43 9.73 -1.93
CA ASP A 489 -7.92 10.66 -2.96
C ASP A 489 -7.38 10.31 -4.34
N LEU A 490 -6.04 10.26 -4.49
CA LEU A 490 -5.33 9.82 -5.70
C LEU A 490 -4.83 8.38 -5.54
N TRP A 491 -5.09 7.55 -6.53
CA TRP A 491 -4.69 6.13 -6.54
C TRP A 491 -3.33 5.90 -7.21
N THR A 492 -2.25 6.40 -6.59
CA THR A 492 -0.86 6.26 -7.09
C THR A 492 0.24 6.11 -6.04
N TRP A 493 0.01 6.55 -4.78
CA TRP A 493 0.98 6.48 -3.68
C TRP A 493 0.62 5.43 -2.63
N ALA A 494 1.64 4.76 -2.09
CA ALA A 494 1.46 4.02 -0.86
C ALA A 494 1.36 4.98 0.33
N GLN A 495 0.38 4.76 1.21
CA GLN A 495 0.19 5.51 2.45
C GLN A 495 0.19 4.52 3.62
N LEU A 496 0.88 4.86 4.71
CA LEU A 496 0.89 4.07 5.94
C LEU A 496 0.58 4.97 7.12
N GLU A 497 -0.59 4.77 7.73
CA GLU A 497 -0.94 5.37 9.01
C GLU A 497 -0.92 4.29 10.08
N MET A 498 -0.17 4.52 11.16
CA MET A 498 0.01 3.54 12.22
C MET A 498 -0.12 4.20 13.58
N LYS A 499 -0.87 3.55 14.47
CA LYS A 499 -1.10 3.98 15.84
C LYS A 499 -0.85 2.82 16.80
N THR A 500 -0.13 3.08 17.89
CA THR A 500 0.08 2.08 18.95
C THR A 500 -0.99 2.22 20.05
N ASN A 501 -1.15 1.19 20.88
CA ASN A 501 -2.10 1.21 22.00
C ASN A 501 -1.36 1.57 23.30
N CYS A 502 -1.80 2.65 23.95
CA CYS A 502 -1.17 3.22 25.15
C CYS A 502 -1.20 2.31 26.39
N ASN A 503 -2.04 1.26 26.38
CA ASN A 503 -2.16 0.28 27.48
C ASN A 503 -1.01 -0.73 27.52
N PHE A 504 -0.19 -0.81 26.47
CA PHE A 504 0.99 -1.65 26.45
C PHE A 504 2.23 -0.82 26.76
N ASN A 505 3.27 -1.47 27.30
CA ASN A 505 4.55 -0.79 27.50
C ASN A 505 5.19 -0.42 26.15
N ASP A 506 6.05 0.59 26.17
CA ASP A 506 6.63 1.17 24.96
C ASP A 506 7.42 0.15 24.13
N SER A 507 8.11 -0.80 24.77
CA SER A 507 8.89 -1.84 24.07
C SER A 507 8.01 -2.73 23.20
N LEU A 508 6.86 -3.17 23.73
CA LEU A 508 5.86 -3.91 22.97
C LEU A 508 5.27 -3.05 21.86
N GLN A 509 4.92 -1.80 22.17
CA GLN A 509 4.38 -0.87 21.18
C GLN A 509 5.35 -0.71 19.98
N ALA A 510 6.64 -0.47 20.25
CA ALA A 510 7.65 -0.27 19.20
C ALA A 510 7.88 -1.52 18.36
N TYR A 511 8.07 -2.67 19.00
CA TYR A 511 8.27 -3.93 18.30
C TYR A 511 7.07 -4.32 17.43
N PHE A 512 5.85 -4.24 17.96
CA PHE A 512 4.67 -4.61 17.19
C PHE A 512 4.29 -3.55 16.14
N ALA A 513 4.64 -2.28 16.33
CA ALA A 513 4.56 -1.28 15.27
C ALA A 513 5.45 -1.68 14.08
N GLY A 514 6.71 -2.04 14.35
CA GLY A 514 7.60 -2.56 13.32
C GLY A 514 7.05 -3.81 12.63
N ARG A 515 6.59 -4.79 13.42
CA ARG A 515 6.03 -6.02 12.86
C ARG A 515 4.78 -5.78 12.02
N LEU A 516 3.92 -4.84 12.43
CA LEU A 516 2.74 -4.48 11.65
C LEU A 516 3.14 -3.83 10.32
N GLU A 517 4.10 -2.92 10.32
CA GLU A 517 4.61 -2.30 9.09
C GLU A 517 5.19 -3.34 8.12
N ALA A 518 6.00 -4.28 8.62
CA ALA A 518 6.52 -5.39 7.81
C ALA A 518 5.39 -6.17 7.13
N ASN A 519 4.33 -6.50 7.86
CA ASN A 519 3.22 -7.27 7.29
C ASN A 519 2.39 -6.46 6.28
N LEU A 520 2.18 -5.17 6.52
CA LEU A 520 1.40 -4.31 5.64
C LEU A 520 2.17 -3.91 4.37
N THR A 521 3.50 -3.88 4.43
CA THR A 521 4.34 -3.37 3.34
C THR A 521 5.37 -4.39 2.83
N TYR A 522 5.24 -5.67 3.18
CA TYR A 522 6.21 -6.73 2.88
C TYR A 522 6.74 -6.73 1.43
N TYR A 523 5.86 -6.73 0.44
CA TYR A 523 6.26 -6.73 -0.97
C TYR A 523 6.94 -5.42 -1.39
N LEU A 524 6.50 -4.28 -0.86
CA LEU A 524 7.16 -3.00 -1.10
C LEU A 524 8.57 -2.99 -0.49
N ILE A 525 8.75 -3.57 0.71
CA ILE A 525 10.07 -3.74 1.34
C ILE A 525 10.97 -4.61 0.47
N LYS A 526 10.47 -5.75 -0.01
CA LYS A 526 11.23 -6.65 -0.88
C LYS A 526 11.64 -5.99 -2.19
N HIS A 527 10.73 -5.31 -2.88
CA HIS A 527 11.08 -4.58 -4.10
C HIS A 527 12.06 -3.45 -3.82
N HIS A 528 11.88 -2.69 -2.73
CA HIS A 528 12.79 -1.61 -2.38
C HIS A 528 14.19 -2.14 -2.04
N PHE A 529 14.29 -3.24 -1.29
CA PHE A 529 15.55 -3.94 -1.06
C PHE A 529 16.16 -4.45 -2.38
N SER A 530 15.35 -5.03 -3.28
CA SER A 530 15.80 -5.51 -4.60
C SER A 530 16.43 -4.40 -5.43
N ASN A 531 15.77 -3.25 -5.45
CA ASN A 531 16.16 -2.07 -6.20
C ASN A 531 17.39 -1.36 -5.62
N THR A 532 17.64 -1.52 -4.32
CA THR A 532 18.73 -0.83 -3.61
C THR A 532 19.84 -1.82 -3.25
N LEU A 533 19.67 -2.63 -2.21
CA LEU A 533 20.75 -3.32 -1.50
C LEU A 533 21.17 -4.69 -2.06
N THR A 534 20.46 -5.28 -3.01
CA THR A 534 20.77 -6.66 -3.48
C THR A 534 22.23 -6.84 -3.91
N ASP A 535 22.84 -5.84 -4.55
CA ASP A 535 24.22 -5.93 -5.02
C ASP A 535 25.22 -5.31 -4.01
N TYR A 536 24.73 -4.71 -2.92
CA TYR A 536 25.59 -4.15 -1.87
C TYR A 536 26.24 -5.29 -1.09
N CYS A 537 27.55 -5.18 -0.87
CA CYS A 537 28.37 -6.21 -0.22
C CYS A 537 28.44 -7.56 -0.94
N VAL A 538 28.25 -7.59 -2.26
CA VAL A 538 28.54 -8.76 -3.11
C VAL A 538 30.00 -8.71 -3.56
N ASN A 539 30.74 -9.81 -3.39
CA ASN A 539 32.15 -9.96 -3.80
C ASN A 539 33.15 -8.98 -3.14
N GLU A 540 32.79 -8.34 -2.03
CA GLU A 540 33.65 -7.40 -1.27
C GLU A 540 33.74 -7.76 0.22
N THR A 541 34.18 -8.98 0.53
CA THR A 541 34.17 -9.53 1.90
C THR A 541 34.90 -8.64 2.90
N ASP A 542 36.10 -8.17 2.58
CA ASP A 542 36.95 -7.44 3.53
C ASP A 542 36.35 -6.09 3.96
N TYR A 543 35.77 -5.34 3.01
CA TYR A 543 35.10 -4.08 3.33
C TYR A 543 33.84 -4.33 4.17
N CYS A 544 33.05 -5.32 3.78
CA CYS A 544 31.77 -5.60 4.43
C CYS A 544 31.93 -6.17 5.84
N GLU A 545 33.00 -6.91 6.10
CA GLU A 545 33.38 -7.31 7.47
C GLU A 545 33.75 -6.10 8.32
N ARG A 546 34.57 -5.16 7.81
CA ARG A 546 34.88 -3.91 8.51
C ARG A 546 33.64 -3.08 8.80
N LEU A 547 32.73 -2.97 7.83
CA LEU A 547 31.47 -2.26 7.97
C LEU A 547 30.56 -2.89 9.01
N ARG A 548 30.36 -4.21 8.95
CA ARG A 548 29.55 -4.95 9.92
C ARG A 548 30.13 -4.81 11.32
N GLU A 549 31.44 -4.92 11.49
CA GLU A 549 32.09 -4.77 12.78
C GLU A 549 31.98 -3.34 13.32
N PHE A 550 32.14 -2.33 12.46
CA PHE A 550 31.93 -0.93 12.85
C PHE A 550 30.51 -0.67 13.36
N ILE A 551 29.49 -1.15 12.64
CA ILE A 551 28.08 -1.02 13.05
C ILE A 551 27.84 -1.79 14.35
N LYS A 552 28.37 -3.01 14.47
CA LYS A 552 28.24 -3.85 15.67
C LYS A 552 28.77 -3.15 16.92
N ILE A 553 29.97 -2.55 16.84
CA ILE A 553 30.56 -1.82 17.97
C ILE A 553 29.69 -0.63 18.39
N SER A 554 29.13 0.11 17.43
CA SER A 554 28.21 1.23 17.72
C SER A 554 26.91 0.75 18.38
N LEU A 555 26.32 -0.35 17.89
CA LEU A 555 25.12 -0.94 18.50
C LEU A 555 25.38 -1.51 19.90
N LEU A 556 26.55 -2.10 20.14
CA LEU A 556 26.95 -2.58 21.48
C LEU A 556 27.15 -1.42 22.45
N PHE A 557 27.78 -0.32 22.01
CA PHE A 557 27.85 0.91 22.78
C PHE A 557 26.45 1.42 23.15
N ALA A 558 25.53 1.43 22.19
CA ALA A 558 24.15 1.86 22.43
C ALA A 558 23.41 0.93 23.43
N LYS A 559 23.52 -0.40 23.26
CA LYS A 559 22.91 -1.39 24.15
C LYS A 559 23.40 -1.26 25.59
N ASN A 560 24.70 -1.14 25.81
CA ASN A 560 25.28 -0.94 27.14
C ASN A 560 24.74 0.31 27.84
N ASN A 561 24.55 1.41 27.09
CA ASN A 561 23.99 2.63 27.65
C ASN A 561 22.47 2.56 27.87
N ILE A 562 21.72 1.82 27.03
CA ILE A 562 20.30 1.52 27.24
C ILE A 562 20.10 0.80 28.57
N GLU A 563 20.86 -0.27 28.80
CA GLU A 563 20.76 -1.08 30.01
C GLU A 563 21.05 -0.25 31.27
N LYS A 564 22.03 0.66 31.18
CA LYS A 564 22.47 1.47 32.32
C LYS A 564 21.58 2.68 32.59
N TYR A 565 21.05 3.34 31.55
CA TYR A 565 20.52 4.70 31.69
C TYR A 565 19.09 4.92 31.15
N SER A 566 18.45 3.94 30.51
CA SER A 566 17.13 4.13 29.87
C SER A 566 16.01 4.57 30.83
N ARG A 567 16.08 4.20 32.11
CA ARG A 567 15.11 4.63 33.14
C ARG A 567 15.23 6.10 33.54
N GLU A 568 16.39 6.70 33.36
CA GLU A 568 16.72 8.05 33.85
C GLU A 568 16.89 9.05 32.70
N ILE A 569 17.48 8.60 31.59
CA ILE A 569 17.83 9.44 30.45
C ILE A 569 16.98 9.01 29.25
N GLY A 570 16.02 9.86 28.88
CA GLY A 570 15.09 9.57 27.80
C GLY A 570 15.75 9.28 26.44
N TYR A 571 16.92 9.86 26.17
CA TYR A 571 17.69 9.60 24.95
C TYR A 571 17.91 8.10 24.71
N TRP A 572 18.34 7.36 25.74
CA TRP A 572 18.64 5.94 25.62
C TRP A 572 17.37 5.08 25.55
N HIS A 573 16.30 5.46 26.26
CA HIS A 573 15.00 4.81 26.09
C HIS A 573 14.48 4.95 24.65
N GLN A 574 14.49 6.16 24.09
CA GLN A 574 14.05 6.37 22.72
C GLN A 574 14.90 5.59 21.71
N LEU A 575 16.21 5.47 21.94
CA LEU A 575 17.10 4.63 21.13
C LEU A 575 16.69 3.16 21.17
N ALA A 576 16.39 2.62 22.37
CA ALA A 576 15.92 1.25 22.53
C ALA A 576 14.64 0.99 21.70
N LEU A 577 13.71 1.94 21.69
CA LEU A 577 12.47 1.85 20.91
C LEU A 577 12.73 1.87 19.39
N VAL A 578 13.74 2.60 18.91
CA VAL A 578 14.16 2.55 17.49
C VAL A 578 14.65 1.14 17.13
N LEU A 579 15.55 0.58 17.93
CA LEU A 579 16.09 -0.77 17.67
C LEU A 579 15.01 -1.86 17.74
N LEU A 580 14.08 -1.77 18.70
CA LEU A 580 12.96 -2.69 18.80
C LEU A 580 11.99 -2.60 17.62
N GLN A 581 11.75 -1.39 17.10
CA GLN A 581 10.92 -1.21 15.90
C GLN A 581 11.59 -1.87 14.67
N LEU A 582 12.90 -1.69 14.49
CA LEU A 582 13.65 -2.36 13.40
C LEU A 582 13.63 -3.88 13.56
N GLN A 583 13.82 -4.39 14.78
CA GLN A 583 13.77 -5.81 15.07
C GLN A 583 12.37 -6.38 14.78
N GLY A 584 11.31 -5.65 15.14
CA GLY A 584 9.94 -6.03 14.81
C GLY A 584 9.70 -6.15 13.30
N ILE A 585 10.29 -5.27 12.50
CA ILE A 585 10.21 -5.36 11.03
C ILE A 585 10.97 -6.61 10.54
N ASN A 586 12.22 -6.82 10.97
CA ASN A 586 13.01 -8.00 10.62
C ASN A 586 12.24 -9.30 10.90
N ASP A 587 11.74 -9.45 12.13
CA ASP A 587 11.03 -10.65 12.57
C ASP A 587 9.71 -10.82 11.80
N GLY A 588 9.07 -9.70 11.42
CA GLY A 588 7.90 -9.69 10.55
C GLY A 588 8.19 -10.16 9.11
N ILE A 589 9.35 -9.84 8.55
CA ILE A 589 9.78 -10.28 7.22
C ILE A 589 10.21 -11.74 7.25
N GLU A 590 10.97 -12.17 8.26
CA GLU A 590 11.49 -13.54 8.35
C GLU A 590 10.40 -14.58 8.64
N HIS A 591 9.43 -14.27 9.53
CA HIS A 591 8.47 -15.26 10.04
C HIS A 591 7.00 -14.93 9.72
N GLY A 592 6.73 -13.86 8.97
CA GLY A 592 5.38 -13.35 8.73
C GLY A 592 4.63 -12.97 10.03
N PHE A 593 3.32 -12.75 9.92
CA PHE A 593 2.51 -12.36 11.08
C PHE A 593 2.49 -13.43 12.20
N VAL A 594 2.75 -14.72 11.93
CA VAL A 594 2.74 -15.75 12.98
C VAL A 594 3.58 -16.98 12.59
N GLU A 595 4.83 -17.05 13.03
CA GLU A 595 5.57 -18.32 13.16
C GLU A 595 6.79 -18.27 14.12
N ARG A 596 6.58 -17.84 15.37
CA ARG A 596 7.41 -18.28 16.53
C ARG A 596 6.87 -17.84 17.91
N MET A 597 5.55 -17.92 18.08
CA MET A 597 4.94 -17.87 19.40
C MET A 597 3.97 -19.04 19.52
N GLN A 598 4.52 -20.27 19.49
CA GLN A 598 3.95 -21.32 20.33
C GLN A 598 4.19 -20.90 21.78
N ILE A 599 3.39 -19.93 22.24
CA ILE A 599 3.30 -19.57 23.65
C ILE A 599 2.56 -20.74 24.29
N GLY A 600 3.35 -21.71 24.74
CA GLY A 600 2.92 -22.64 25.77
C GLY A 600 2.29 -21.85 26.91
N ASN A 601 1.25 -22.44 27.49
CA ASN A 601 0.43 -21.87 28.55
C ASN A 601 1.24 -20.99 29.54
N LYS A 602 0.79 -19.75 29.74
CA LYS A 602 1.29 -18.73 30.69
C LYS A 602 2.65 -18.09 30.37
N PHE A 603 2.68 -17.07 29.50
CA PHE A 603 3.67 -15.99 29.62
C PHE A 603 3.06 -14.66 29.17
N GLU A 604 2.90 -13.73 30.11
CA GLU A 604 2.83 -12.30 29.80
C GLU A 604 4.20 -11.89 29.26
N VAL A 605 4.32 -11.59 27.96
CA VAL A 605 5.56 -11.00 27.43
C VAL A 605 5.64 -9.58 27.97
N THR A 606 6.36 -9.38 29.07
CA THR A 606 6.48 -8.08 29.73
C THR A 606 7.53 -7.18 29.06
N SER A 607 8.49 -7.74 28.31
CA SER A 607 9.54 -7.02 27.60
C SER A 607 10.14 -7.84 26.46
N ILE A 608 10.67 -7.16 25.44
CA ILE A 608 11.39 -7.77 24.30
C ILE A 608 12.84 -7.31 24.37
N GLU A 609 13.78 -8.26 24.29
CA GLU A 609 15.21 -7.98 24.28
C GLU A 609 15.71 -7.58 22.89
N ILE A 610 16.69 -6.68 22.86
CA ILE A 610 17.34 -6.22 21.63
C ILE A 610 18.38 -7.26 21.17
N ASP A 611 18.12 -7.84 20.00
CA ASP A 611 19.01 -8.80 19.32
C ASP A 611 19.84 -8.09 18.24
N ILE A 612 21.08 -7.76 18.58
CA ILE A 612 22.02 -7.09 17.68
C ILE A 612 22.42 -8.00 16.51
N GLU A 613 22.56 -9.32 16.72
CA GLU A 613 22.98 -10.22 15.65
C GLU A 613 21.89 -10.39 14.59
N SER A 614 20.61 -10.40 15.01
CA SER A 614 19.47 -10.35 14.08
C SER A 614 19.49 -9.09 13.23
N LEU A 615 19.73 -7.92 13.84
CA LEU A 615 19.79 -6.63 13.13
C LEU A 615 21.00 -6.53 12.18
N LEU A 616 22.09 -7.26 12.43
CA LEU A 616 23.30 -7.24 11.59
C LEU A 616 23.25 -8.20 10.39
N LYS A 617 22.24 -9.08 10.29
CA LYS A 617 22.06 -9.92 9.09
C LYS A 617 21.96 -9.04 7.84
N ARG A 618 22.55 -9.46 6.73
CA ARG A 618 22.63 -8.66 5.50
C ARG A 618 21.25 -8.28 4.96
N GLU A 619 20.28 -9.19 5.10
CA GLU A 619 18.90 -9.02 4.65
C GLU A 619 18.03 -8.25 5.66
N SER A 620 18.61 -7.79 6.78
CA SER A 620 17.90 -6.99 7.77
C SER A 620 17.52 -5.62 7.22
N VAL A 621 16.37 -5.10 7.66
CA VAL A 621 15.96 -3.72 7.37
C VAL A 621 16.83 -2.66 8.04
N LEU A 622 17.72 -3.01 8.98
CA LEU A 622 18.73 -2.07 9.47
C LEU A 622 19.54 -1.51 8.29
N TRP A 623 19.91 -2.35 7.31
CA TRP A 623 20.67 -1.92 6.14
C TRP A 623 19.90 -0.93 5.26
N LEU A 624 18.58 -1.08 5.12
CA LEU A 624 17.73 -0.10 4.42
C LEU A 624 17.73 1.26 5.14
N ASN A 625 17.77 1.24 6.48
CA ASN A 625 17.78 2.47 7.27
C ASN A 625 19.16 3.15 7.30
N LEU A 626 20.23 2.42 6.97
CA LEU A 626 21.61 2.90 6.85
C LEU A 626 21.99 3.36 5.42
N LEU A 627 21.09 3.28 4.44
CA LEU A 627 21.40 3.49 3.02
C LEU A 627 22.20 4.78 2.73
N ILE A 628 21.78 5.89 3.32
CA ILE A 628 22.43 7.20 3.14
C ILE A 628 23.68 7.38 4.01
N GLU A 629 23.77 6.65 5.13
CA GLU A 629 24.96 6.64 5.99
C GLU A 629 26.16 6.02 5.26
N PHE A 630 25.90 5.09 4.32
CA PHE A 630 26.94 4.46 3.51
C PHE A 630 27.76 5.45 2.69
N MET A 631 27.21 6.64 2.36
CA MET A 631 27.97 7.70 1.68
C MET A 631 29.24 8.09 2.46
N ASP A 632 29.13 8.22 3.77
CA ASP A 632 30.26 8.58 4.64
C ASP A 632 31.01 7.32 5.12
N LEU A 633 30.29 6.22 5.41
CA LEU A 633 30.89 4.98 5.93
C LEU A 633 31.82 4.30 4.91
N GLU A 634 31.49 4.34 3.61
CA GLU A 634 32.37 3.80 2.56
C GLU A 634 33.75 4.47 2.58
N ILE A 635 33.77 5.79 2.76
CA ILE A 635 34.98 6.58 2.80
C ILE A 635 35.70 6.36 4.12
N MET A 636 34.97 6.41 5.24
CA MET A 636 35.51 6.19 6.59
C MET A 636 36.20 4.82 6.73
N LEU A 637 35.70 3.79 6.06
CA LEU A 637 36.19 2.41 6.14
C LEU A 637 37.04 1.99 4.96
N ASN A 638 37.51 2.96 4.17
CA ASN A 638 38.43 2.79 3.03
C ASN A 638 37.93 1.73 2.04
N ARG A 639 36.70 1.85 1.54
CA ARG A 639 36.23 1.03 0.42
C ARG A 639 37.03 1.40 -0.83
N THR A 640 37.52 0.40 -1.57
CA THR A 640 38.40 0.61 -2.73
C THR A 640 37.69 1.25 -3.92
N HIS A 641 36.42 0.89 -4.12
CA HIS A 641 35.56 1.44 -5.16
C HIS A 641 34.27 1.95 -4.54
N ARG A 642 33.84 3.16 -4.91
CA ARG A 642 32.54 3.69 -4.49
C ARG A 642 31.43 2.84 -5.07
N SER A 643 30.44 2.48 -4.26
CA SER A 643 29.32 1.70 -4.76
C SER A 643 28.42 2.52 -5.68
N SER A 644 27.94 1.91 -6.76
CA SER A 644 26.88 2.47 -7.61
C SER A 644 25.50 2.48 -6.95
N VAL A 645 25.34 1.73 -5.85
CA VAL A 645 24.11 1.59 -5.06
C VAL A 645 23.98 2.66 -3.98
N VAL A 646 25.08 3.32 -3.60
CA VAL A 646 25.05 4.38 -2.60
C VAL A 646 24.70 5.68 -3.31
N PRO A 647 23.53 6.27 -3.00
CA PRO A 647 23.09 7.48 -3.67
C PRO A 647 24.07 8.63 -3.38
N VAL A 648 24.20 9.59 -4.29
CA VAL A 648 24.45 10.96 -3.85
C VAL A 648 23.08 11.49 -3.42
N SER A 649 22.97 12.06 -2.22
CA SER A 649 21.71 12.66 -1.73
C SER A 649 21.78 14.19 -1.70
N PRO A 650 21.90 14.90 -2.84
CA PRO A 650 21.66 16.34 -2.86
C PRO A 650 20.18 16.62 -2.61
N CYS A 651 19.84 17.80 -2.11
CA CYS A 651 18.48 18.20 -1.82
C CYS A 651 18.35 19.71 -1.96
N SER A 652 17.14 20.20 -2.24
CA SER A 652 16.81 21.62 -2.28
C SER A 652 15.68 21.91 -1.29
N ALA A 653 15.82 22.95 -0.47
CA ALA A 653 14.79 23.37 0.47
C ALA A 653 14.53 24.87 0.42
N LEU A 654 13.28 25.28 0.67
CA LEU A 654 12.86 26.67 0.75
C LEU A 654 11.85 26.89 1.88
N ILE A 655 12.16 27.84 2.76
CA ILE A 655 11.27 28.36 3.79
C ILE A 655 10.96 29.80 3.42
N LYS A 656 9.68 30.13 3.22
CA LYS A 656 9.26 31.41 2.63
C LYS A 656 8.17 32.07 3.45
N LEU A 657 8.40 33.32 3.85
CA LEU A 657 7.35 34.20 4.36
C LEU A 657 6.55 34.75 3.16
N THR A 658 5.24 34.59 3.20
CA THR A 658 4.34 35.16 2.17
C THR A 658 4.15 36.66 2.37
N HIS A 659 3.40 37.31 1.47
CA HIS A 659 3.14 38.74 1.55
C HIS A 659 2.59 39.15 2.93
N ASN A 660 3.17 40.20 3.51
CA ASN A 660 2.90 40.67 4.88
C ASN A 660 3.11 39.63 5.98
N ASN A 661 3.90 38.58 5.74
CA ASN A 661 4.12 37.47 6.67
C ASN A 661 2.81 36.78 7.09
N SER A 662 1.80 36.76 6.20
CA SER A 662 0.48 36.18 6.48
C SER A 662 0.50 34.66 6.62
N ASP A 663 1.54 34.02 6.09
CA ASP A 663 1.78 32.58 6.18
C ASP A 663 3.29 32.29 6.09
N LEU A 664 3.68 31.11 6.54
CA LEU A 664 5.03 30.57 6.43
C LEU A 664 4.94 29.26 5.64
N LEU A 665 5.51 29.26 4.45
CA LEU A 665 5.55 28.10 3.57
C LEU A 665 6.87 27.36 3.78
N VAL A 666 6.80 26.03 3.83
CA VAL A 666 7.98 25.18 4.02
C VAL A 666 7.94 24.09 2.96
N ALA A 667 9.03 23.99 2.18
CA ALA A 667 9.12 23.05 1.08
C ALA A 667 10.49 22.37 0.99
N HIS A 668 10.47 21.11 0.57
CA HIS A 668 11.65 20.28 0.38
C HIS A 668 11.53 19.42 -0.88
N ASP A 669 12.60 19.34 -1.65
CA ASP A 669 12.76 18.51 -2.85
C ASP A 669 14.02 17.64 -2.65
N VAL A 670 13.84 16.32 -2.61
CA VAL A 670 14.94 15.37 -2.46
C VAL A 670 15.50 15.00 -3.84
N TRP A 671 16.83 15.01 -3.98
CA TRP A 671 17.48 14.43 -5.16
C TRP A 671 18.08 13.08 -4.82
N MET A 672 17.79 12.11 -5.68
CA MET A 672 18.27 10.74 -5.48
C MET A 672 18.24 9.97 -6.80
N THR A 673 18.83 8.78 -6.80
CA THR A 673 18.75 7.88 -7.95
C THR A 673 17.35 7.29 -8.13
N TYR A 674 16.91 7.06 -9.37
CA TYR A 674 15.54 6.62 -9.68
C TYR A 674 15.10 5.28 -9.07
N TYR A 675 16.02 4.39 -8.67
CA TYR A 675 15.62 3.15 -7.99
C TYR A 675 14.96 3.39 -6.60
N PHE A 676 15.06 4.59 -6.04
CA PHE A 676 14.33 5.01 -4.84
C PHE A 676 12.90 5.51 -5.09
N LEU A 677 12.41 5.57 -6.33
CA LEU A 677 11.05 6.05 -6.62
C LEU A 677 9.91 5.15 -6.07
N LEU A 678 10.22 4.07 -5.35
CA LEU A 678 9.25 3.40 -4.47
C LEU A 678 9.09 4.17 -3.16
N ARG A 679 7.98 4.92 -3.05
CA ARG A 679 7.75 5.84 -1.93
C ARG A 679 6.55 5.47 -1.08
N VAL A 680 6.61 5.81 0.21
CA VAL A 680 5.50 5.65 1.17
C VAL A 680 5.36 6.94 1.98
N MET A 681 4.19 7.58 1.93
CA MET A 681 3.89 8.65 2.88
C MET A 681 3.44 8.03 4.21
N LYS A 682 4.09 8.41 5.32
CA LYS A 682 3.85 7.79 6.62
C LYS A 682 3.27 8.77 7.63
N LYS A 683 2.41 8.26 8.50
CA LYS A 683 2.04 8.92 9.75
C LYS A 683 2.10 7.92 10.90
N TYR A 684 2.94 8.20 11.89
CA TYR A 684 3.00 7.43 13.13
C TYR A 684 2.37 8.22 14.27
N GLU A 685 1.52 7.59 15.05
CA GLU A 685 1.01 8.06 16.33
C GLU A 685 1.40 7.06 17.42
N PHE A 686 2.53 7.32 18.08
CA PHE A 686 3.12 6.44 19.08
C PHE A 686 2.99 7.01 20.47
N HIS A 687 2.33 6.26 21.35
CA HIS A 687 2.20 6.61 22.75
C HIS A 687 3.41 6.09 23.52
N TYR A 688 4.60 6.62 23.28
CA TYR A 688 5.79 6.31 24.06
C TYR A 688 5.95 7.27 25.24
N HIS A 689 6.54 6.78 26.32
CA HIS A 689 7.02 7.61 27.41
C HIS A 689 8.40 8.19 27.08
N GLU A 690 8.79 9.28 27.73
CA GLU A 690 10.10 9.92 27.57
C GLU A 690 11.23 8.98 28.02
N THR A 691 11.04 8.23 29.10
CA THR A 691 12.01 7.28 29.67
C THR A 691 11.38 5.90 29.89
N ALA A 692 12.20 4.88 30.21
CA ALA A 692 11.70 3.54 30.52
C ALA A 692 10.91 3.47 31.84
N ASN A 693 10.84 4.55 32.61
CA ASN A 693 9.94 4.66 33.76
C ASN A 693 8.49 4.85 33.26
N PRO A 694 7.56 3.91 33.55
CA PRO A 694 6.15 4.02 33.13
C PRO A 694 5.41 5.23 33.68
N LYS A 695 5.97 5.93 34.68
CA LYS A 695 5.43 7.17 35.24
C LYS A 695 5.97 8.43 34.56
N SER A 696 6.94 8.31 33.65
CA SER A 696 7.47 9.47 32.94
C SER A 696 6.44 10.04 31.96
N LYS A 697 6.60 11.30 31.58
CA LYS A 697 5.66 11.94 30.64
C LYS A 697 5.72 11.25 29.27
N ARG A 698 4.66 11.40 28.47
CA ARG A 698 4.70 10.98 27.07
C ARG A 698 5.60 11.91 26.26
N ILE A 699 6.20 11.37 25.21
CA ILE A 699 7.00 12.17 24.27
C ILE A 699 6.12 13.24 23.59
N VAL A 700 6.68 14.42 23.32
CA VAL A 700 5.94 15.53 22.68
C VAL A 700 5.80 15.33 21.17
N GLY A 701 6.74 14.65 20.54
CA GLY A 701 6.68 14.21 19.14
C GLY A 701 6.00 12.85 19.00
N HIS A 702 4.89 12.63 19.73
CA HIS A 702 4.14 11.37 19.67
C HIS A 702 3.47 11.15 18.31
N THR A 703 3.20 12.21 17.54
CA THR A 703 2.72 12.12 16.16
C THR A 703 3.74 12.68 15.19
N MET A 704 4.04 11.95 14.13
CA MET A 704 4.91 12.38 13.04
C MET A 704 4.30 12.01 11.69
N SER A 705 4.19 12.98 10.77
CA SER A 705 3.89 12.75 9.36
C SER A 705 5.13 13.05 8.52
N MET A 706 5.49 12.16 7.59
CA MET A 706 6.75 12.22 6.87
C MET A 706 6.71 11.51 5.51
N SER A 707 7.50 11.99 4.56
CA SER A 707 7.82 11.22 3.36
C SER A 707 8.86 10.15 3.70
N SER A 708 8.73 8.95 3.14
CA SER A 708 9.54 7.79 3.52
C SER A 708 9.58 6.74 2.40
N TYR A 709 10.28 5.64 2.67
CA TYR A 709 10.42 4.47 1.80
C TYR A 709 9.93 3.19 2.51
N PRO A 710 9.66 2.10 1.77
CA PRO A 710 9.27 0.82 2.36
C PRO A 710 10.37 0.28 3.30
N GLY A 711 10.02 -0.08 4.54
CA GLY A 711 10.96 -0.68 5.51
C GLY A 711 11.91 0.31 6.21
N VAL A 712 11.89 1.58 5.78
CA VAL A 712 12.64 2.67 6.39
C VAL A 712 11.77 3.38 7.43
N ILE A 713 12.14 3.39 8.71
CA ILE A 713 11.30 3.87 9.81
C ILE A 713 11.42 5.37 10.10
N TYR A 714 12.14 6.09 9.23
CA TYR A 714 12.34 7.53 9.26
C TYR A 714 12.24 8.09 7.83
N SER A 715 12.31 9.40 7.68
CA SER A 715 12.44 10.03 6.36
C SER A 715 13.88 9.95 5.91
N VAL A 716 14.17 9.31 4.78
CA VAL A 716 15.52 9.42 4.16
C VAL A 716 15.67 10.74 3.40
N ASP A 717 14.58 11.52 3.27
CA ASP A 717 14.58 12.69 2.41
C ASP A 717 15.48 13.85 2.94
N ASP A 718 15.36 14.39 4.16
CA ASP A 718 14.34 14.26 5.22
C ASP A 718 13.19 15.29 5.13
N TYR A 719 11.96 14.91 5.53
CA TYR A 719 10.85 15.87 5.75
C TYR A 719 9.83 15.35 6.77
N TYR A 720 9.61 16.09 7.87
CA TYR A 720 8.69 15.73 8.96
C TYR A 720 7.79 16.88 9.39
N ILE A 721 6.56 16.55 9.76
CA ILE A 721 5.65 17.39 10.55
C ILE A 721 5.35 16.68 11.88
N LEU A 722 5.62 17.33 13.00
CA LEU A 722 5.57 16.73 14.34
C LEU A 722 4.46 17.32 15.21
N SER A 723 3.91 16.54 16.13
CA SER A 723 2.94 17.02 17.17
C SER A 723 3.50 18.08 18.11
N SER A 724 4.81 18.26 18.14
CA SER A 724 5.46 19.39 18.80
C SER A 724 5.33 20.71 18.02
N ASN A 725 4.58 20.74 16.91
CA ASN A 725 4.46 21.84 15.94
C ASN A 725 5.80 22.23 15.29
N LEU A 726 6.70 21.26 15.20
CA LEU A 726 7.96 21.40 14.49
C LEU A 726 7.82 20.82 13.10
N VAL A 727 8.34 21.53 12.10
CA VAL A 727 8.60 20.99 10.77
C VAL A 727 10.11 20.88 10.58
N ILE A 728 10.57 19.67 10.30
CA ILE A 728 11.99 19.32 10.22
C ILE A 728 12.28 18.89 8.79
N MET A 729 13.31 19.48 8.17
CA MET A 729 13.83 19.04 6.88
C MET A 729 15.34 19.26 6.86
N GLU A 730 16.03 18.68 5.89
CA GLU A 730 17.47 18.87 5.74
C GLU A 730 17.88 19.03 4.28
N THR A 731 19.15 19.36 4.06
CA THR A 731 19.83 19.05 2.81
C THR A 731 21.27 18.61 3.10
N THR A 732 21.71 17.50 2.51
CA THR A 732 23.03 16.90 2.77
C THR A 732 24.18 17.82 2.39
N ASN A 733 25.18 17.96 3.26
CA ASN A 733 26.44 18.65 3.00
C ASN A 733 27.59 17.62 2.89
N PRO A 734 27.99 17.20 1.68
CA PRO A 734 29.10 16.27 1.52
C PRO A 734 30.39 16.73 2.20
N ASN A 735 31.05 15.83 2.92
CA ASN A 735 32.36 16.10 3.51
C ASN A 735 33.47 15.97 2.46
N TYR A 736 34.22 17.04 2.17
CA TYR A 736 35.42 16.97 1.31
C TYR A 736 36.73 16.95 2.11
N ASN A 737 36.64 16.83 3.44
CA ASN A 737 37.79 16.67 4.33
C ASN A 737 37.76 15.28 4.97
N TYR A 738 38.20 14.27 4.21
CA TYR A 738 38.14 12.86 4.64
C TYR A 738 39.03 12.55 5.86
N ASP A 739 40.05 13.37 6.13
CA ASP A 739 40.86 13.24 7.34
C ASP A 739 40.04 13.39 8.63
N LEU A 740 38.89 14.07 8.58
CA LEU A 740 38.02 14.23 9.73
C LEU A 740 37.45 12.90 10.23
N TYR A 741 37.28 11.91 9.35
CA TYR A 741 36.77 10.58 9.73
C TYR A 741 37.74 9.80 10.62
N LYS A 742 39.05 10.09 10.56
CA LYS A 742 40.07 9.44 11.42
C LYS A 742 39.83 9.65 12.91
N SER A 743 39.07 10.69 13.27
CA SER A 743 38.73 11.00 14.66
C SER A 743 37.45 10.30 15.16
N ILE A 744 36.69 9.67 14.26
CA ILE A 744 35.44 8.99 14.60
C ILE A 744 35.73 7.59 15.14
N LYS A 745 35.13 7.26 16.28
CA LYS A 745 35.22 5.94 16.91
C LYS A 745 33.85 5.31 17.02
N ALA A 746 33.71 4.08 16.56
CA ALA A 746 32.44 3.35 16.55
C ALA A 746 31.76 3.27 17.94
N ASN A 747 32.56 3.16 19.01
CA ASN A 747 32.08 3.02 20.39
C ASN A 747 31.75 4.34 21.09
N GLU A 748 31.69 5.46 20.38
CA GLU A 748 31.36 6.78 20.94
C GLU A 748 30.23 7.48 20.15
N ILE A 749 29.66 6.82 19.14
CA ILE A 749 28.72 7.42 18.18
C ILE A 749 27.36 6.73 18.15
N VAL A 750 26.36 7.50 17.69
CA VAL A 750 25.03 7.01 17.31
C VAL A 750 24.74 7.49 15.88
N MET A 751 24.30 6.58 15.02
CA MET A 751 23.97 6.87 13.61
C MET A 751 22.93 7.99 13.51
N GLU A 752 23.04 8.82 12.47
CA GLU A 752 22.25 10.02 12.22
C GLU A 752 20.75 9.74 12.32
N PHE A 753 20.24 8.73 11.60
CA PHE A 753 18.80 8.51 11.53
C PHE A 753 18.19 8.23 12.92
N ILE A 754 18.97 7.59 13.80
CA ILE A 754 18.57 7.33 15.18
C ILE A 754 18.57 8.63 15.98
N ARG A 755 19.61 9.47 15.83
CA ARG A 755 19.68 10.79 16.48
C ARG A 755 18.54 11.70 16.04
N ASN A 756 18.20 11.68 14.75
CA ASN A 756 17.09 12.39 14.14
C ASN A 756 15.75 11.96 14.75
N LEU A 757 15.45 10.65 14.76
CA LEU A 757 14.23 10.13 15.39
C LEU A 757 14.13 10.49 16.89
N ILE A 758 15.23 10.40 17.63
CA ILE A 758 15.25 10.77 19.06
C ILE A 758 14.98 12.26 19.24
N ALA A 759 15.57 13.12 18.41
CA ALA A 759 15.33 14.56 18.44
C ALA A 759 13.87 14.89 18.09
N ASN A 760 13.32 14.27 17.05
CA ASN A 760 11.91 14.42 16.64
C ASN A 760 10.94 14.04 17.76
N ARG A 761 11.21 12.95 18.49
CA ARG A 761 10.36 12.48 19.60
C ARG A 761 10.42 13.42 20.82
N LEU A 762 11.61 13.88 21.20
CA LEU A 762 11.83 14.54 22.50
C LEU A 762 11.79 16.08 22.47
N ALA A 763 11.99 16.72 21.32
CA ALA A 763 12.17 18.16 21.24
C ALA A 763 10.85 18.94 21.26
N LYS A 764 10.79 19.98 22.11
CA LYS A 764 9.65 20.90 22.23
C LYS A 764 9.80 22.15 21.36
N ASN A 765 11.02 22.51 20.98
CA ASN A 765 11.35 23.68 20.17
C ASN A 765 12.66 23.45 19.40
N GLY A 766 12.98 24.34 18.46
CA GLY A 766 14.18 24.22 17.62
C GLY A 766 15.49 24.17 18.40
N LYS A 767 15.65 25.03 19.41
CA LYS A 767 16.83 25.01 20.29
C LYS A 767 17.04 23.66 20.99
N GLN A 768 15.97 23.04 21.48
CA GLN A 768 16.04 21.74 22.12
C GLN A 768 16.35 20.63 21.12
N TRP A 769 15.74 20.69 19.92
CA TRP A 769 15.99 19.73 18.83
C TRP A 769 17.48 19.69 18.50
N THR A 770 18.08 20.86 18.24
CA THR A 770 19.50 20.97 17.92
C THR A 770 20.39 20.45 19.06
N LYS A 771 20.06 20.72 20.33
CA LYS A 771 20.82 20.19 21.48
C LYS A 771 20.75 18.66 21.61
N ILE A 772 19.61 18.05 21.31
CA ILE A 772 19.44 16.60 21.39
C ILE A 772 20.19 15.92 20.23
N PHE A 773 20.02 16.43 19.02
CA PHE A 773 20.62 15.89 17.81
C PHE A 773 22.17 15.85 17.85
N ARG A 774 22.80 16.84 18.51
CA ARG A 774 24.27 16.94 18.64
C ARG A 774 24.93 15.84 19.45
N LYS A 775 24.16 15.13 20.29
CA LYS A 775 24.72 14.08 21.16
C LYS A 775 25.21 12.90 20.32
N TYR A 776 26.41 12.41 20.63
CA TYR A 776 27.02 11.24 19.99
C TYR A 776 27.10 11.35 18.45
N ASN A 777 27.40 12.55 17.95
CA ASN A 777 27.55 12.85 16.53
C ASN A 777 28.43 11.80 15.83
N SER A 778 27.83 11.07 14.86
CA SER A 778 28.51 10.04 14.07
C SER A 778 29.48 10.58 13.02
N GLY A 779 29.30 11.83 12.60
CA GLY A 779 30.00 12.35 11.42
C GLY A 779 29.56 11.69 10.12
N THR A 780 28.44 10.99 10.12
CA THR A 780 27.82 10.35 8.96
C THR A 780 26.48 11.04 8.68
N TYR A 781 26.07 10.99 7.41
CA TYR A 781 24.96 11.75 6.83
C TYR A 781 24.99 13.22 7.29
N ASN A 782 26.06 13.90 6.89
CA ASN A 782 26.35 15.26 7.36
C ASN A 782 25.44 16.27 6.66
N ASN A 783 24.53 16.91 7.40
CA ASN A 783 23.44 17.69 6.81
C ASN A 783 23.38 19.14 7.34
N GLN A 784 22.69 20.02 6.61
CA GLN A 784 22.08 21.23 7.17
C GLN A 784 20.63 20.93 7.53
N PHE A 785 20.33 20.75 8.81
CA PHE A 785 18.97 20.62 9.30
C PHE A 785 18.34 21.98 9.53
N MET A 786 17.10 22.14 9.06
CA MET A 786 16.23 23.28 9.28
C MET A 786 15.07 22.89 10.17
N ILE A 787 14.93 23.57 11.30
CA ILE A 787 13.91 23.31 12.31
C ILE A 787 13.00 24.52 12.41
N VAL A 788 11.82 24.41 11.81
CA VAL A 788 10.78 25.44 11.82
C VAL A 788 9.84 25.17 13.00
N ASP A 789 9.73 26.12 13.93
CA ASP A 789 8.80 26.05 15.06
C ASP A 789 7.56 26.92 14.80
N TYR A 790 6.48 26.30 14.34
CA TYR A 790 5.23 27.01 14.06
C TYR A 790 4.54 27.55 15.33
N LYS A 791 4.94 27.14 16.54
CA LYS A 791 4.43 27.77 17.78
C LYS A 791 4.92 29.20 17.94
N GLN A 792 6.09 29.52 17.38
CA GLN A 792 6.67 30.86 17.43
C GLN A 792 6.18 31.73 16.26
N PHE A 793 5.48 31.15 15.28
CA PHE A 793 4.88 31.88 14.17
C PHE A 793 3.42 32.22 14.48
N ASN A 794 3.16 33.45 14.91
CA ASN A 794 1.81 33.91 15.30
C ASN A 794 1.08 34.74 14.22
N GLY A 795 1.62 34.86 13.01
CA GLY A 795 0.99 35.58 11.90
C GLY A 795 0.81 37.09 12.10
N GLU A 796 1.28 37.66 13.22
CA GLU A 796 1.17 39.09 13.52
C GLU A 796 2.47 39.83 13.22
N MET A 797 2.36 40.93 12.45
CA MET A 797 3.46 41.73 11.90
C MET A 797 4.37 42.43 12.95
N ASN A 798 4.02 42.40 14.24
CA ASN A 798 4.48 43.41 15.20
C ASN A 798 5.54 42.94 16.21
N ALA A 799 6.09 41.73 16.06
CA ALA A 799 7.27 41.36 16.84
C ALA A 799 8.47 42.19 16.34
N LEU A 800 8.85 43.23 17.09
CA LEU A 800 10.04 44.07 16.83
C LEU A 800 11.35 43.24 16.75
N SER A 801 11.35 42.01 17.27
CA SER A 801 12.45 41.03 17.16
C SER A 801 11.88 39.60 17.28
N PRO A 802 11.50 38.94 16.17
CA PRO A 802 11.06 37.56 16.18
C PRO A 802 12.23 36.63 16.50
N LYS A 803 12.00 35.60 17.31
CA LYS A 803 13.02 34.66 17.76
C LYS A 803 12.48 33.24 17.75
N ASP A 804 13.39 32.28 17.65
CA ASP A 804 13.14 30.84 17.77
C ASP A 804 12.17 30.24 16.72
N VAL A 805 11.88 30.95 15.63
CA VAL A 805 11.03 30.44 14.53
C VAL A 805 11.80 29.48 13.64
N LEU A 806 13.06 29.80 13.30
CA LEU A 806 13.92 28.96 12.48
C LEU A 806 15.27 28.74 13.14
N TRP A 807 15.53 27.50 13.52
CA TRP A 807 16.85 27.04 13.96
C TRP A 807 17.53 26.24 12.84
N ILE A 808 18.82 26.50 12.64
CA ILE A 808 19.67 25.73 11.73
C ILE A 808 20.70 24.99 12.56
N ILE A 809 20.97 23.74 12.20
CA ILE A 809 22.15 23.01 12.67
C ILE A 809 22.87 22.35 11.50
N GLU A 810 24.18 22.53 11.44
CA GLU A 810 25.05 21.86 10.49
C GLU A 810 26.02 20.95 11.22
N GLN A 811 26.22 19.77 10.66
CA GLN A 811 27.10 18.75 11.19
C GLN A 811 28.29 18.49 10.25
N SER A 812 29.42 18.19 10.86
CA SER A 812 30.60 17.59 10.24
C SER A 812 31.14 16.48 11.17
N PRO A 813 32.09 15.63 10.73
CA PRO A 813 32.67 14.64 11.64
C PRO A 813 33.31 15.29 12.88
N GLY A 814 32.80 14.88 14.05
CA GLY A 814 33.24 15.34 15.38
C GLY A 814 32.83 16.77 15.76
N PHE A 815 32.08 17.50 14.94
CA PHE A 815 31.78 18.91 15.19
C PHE A 815 30.45 19.37 14.58
N SER A 816 29.75 20.28 15.26
CA SER A 816 28.48 20.85 14.78
C SER A 816 28.27 22.27 15.26
N VAL A 817 27.54 23.06 14.48
CA VAL A 817 27.16 24.45 14.79
C VAL A 817 25.66 24.57 14.67
N ALA A 818 25.03 25.22 15.65
CA ALA A 818 23.60 25.48 15.64
C ALA A 818 23.33 26.93 16.02
N ALA A 819 22.39 27.59 15.32
CA ALA A 819 21.99 28.95 15.60
C ALA A 819 20.51 29.17 15.29
N ASP A 820 19.91 30.11 16.02
CA ASP A 820 18.66 30.75 15.62
C ASP A 820 18.96 31.72 14.47
N VAL A 821 18.33 31.51 13.32
CA VAL A 821 18.47 32.36 12.12
C VAL A 821 17.18 33.09 11.78
N THR A 822 16.25 33.20 12.75
CA THR A 822 14.96 33.88 12.57
C THR A 822 15.13 35.30 12.03
N ASP A 823 16.12 36.06 12.51
CA ASP A 823 16.43 37.40 11.99
C ASP A 823 16.83 37.39 10.50
N VAL A 824 17.48 36.33 10.02
CA VAL A 824 17.84 36.18 8.61
C VAL A 824 16.58 35.95 7.78
N LEU A 825 15.71 35.03 8.23
CA LEU A 825 14.43 34.73 7.59
C LEU A 825 13.56 35.98 7.49
N TRP A 826 13.44 36.77 8.56
CA TRP A 826 12.64 38.00 8.56
C TRP A 826 13.22 39.11 7.68
N ARG A 827 14.55 39.32 7.72
CA ARG A 827 15.17 40.37 6.89
C ARG A 827 15.13 40.05 5.40
N ARG A 828 15.32 38.78 5.03
CA ARG A 828 15.33 38.34 3.62
C ARG A 828 13.95 38.01 3.08
N GLY A 829 13.02 37.60 3.96
CA GLY A 829 11.73 37.04 3.60
C GLY A 829 11.77 35.55 3.25
N TYR A 830 12.95 34.91 3.25
CA TYR A 830 13.11 33.48 2.97
C TYR A 830 14.43 32.91 3.53
N TRP A 831 14.49 31.58 3.62
CA TRP A 831 15.71 30.77 3.81
C TRP A 831 15.75 29.67 2.75
N SER A 832 16.87 29.50 2.05
CA SER A 832 17.06 28.40 1.09
C SER A 832 18.28 27.55 1.44
N SER A 833 18.19 26.26 1.13
CA SER A 833 19.26 25.28 1.34
C SER A 833 19.48 24.43 0.09
N TYR A 834 20.75 24.09 -0.20
CA TYR A 834 21.19 23.53 -1.48
C TYR A 834 22.57 22.85 -1.38
N ASN A 835 22.79 22.05 -0.32
CA ASN A 835 23.97 21.19 -0.13
C ASN A 835 25.34 21.88 0.04
N ILE A 836 25.33 23.15 0.46
CA ILE A 836 26.52 23.92 0.81
C ILE A 836 26.34 24.50 2.22
N PRO A 837 27.28 24.28 3.16
CA PRO A 837 27.17 24.79 4.51
C PRO A 837 27.11 26.32 4.57
N TYR A 838 26.14 26.84 5.32
CA TYR A 838 25.97 28.25 5.66
C TYR A 838 26.99 28.72 6.71
N PHE A 839 27.23 27.93 7.75
CA PHE A 839 28.15 28.35 8.81
C PHE A 839 29.59 28.26 8.28
N HIS A 840 30.26 29.42 8.22
CA HIS A 840 31.60 29.53 7.65
C HIS A 840 32.61 28.54 8.27
N SER A 841 32.49 28.27 9.58
CA SER A 841 33.32 27.27 10.26
C SER A 841 33.12 25.85 9.76
N ILE A 842 31.89 25.47 9.39
CA ILE A 842 31.59 24.15 8.81
C ILE A 842 32.06 24.11 7.34
N TYR A 843 31.77 25.17 6.58
CA TYR A 843 32.22 25.35 5.19
C TYR A 843 33.74 25.15 5.04
N GLN A 844 34.54 25.83 5.87
CA GLN A 844 36.00 25.67 5.87
C GLN A 844 36.43 24.29 6.37
N ARG A 845 35.83 23.79 7.46
CA ARG A 845 36.21 22.50 8.06
C ARG A 845 36.04 21.34 7.08
N MET A 846 34.98 21.36 6.28
CA MET A 846 34.65 20.34 5.28
C MET A 846 35.30 20.59 3.91
N ASN A 847 36.29 21.50 3.81
CA ASN A 847 37.05 21.85 2.60
C ASN A 847 36.22 22.42 1.43
N TYR A 848 35.06 23.04 1.69
CA TYR A 848 34.30 23.68 0.61
C TYR A 848 35.04 24.91 0.04
N ASP A 849 35.83 25.61 0.85
CA ASP A 849 36.68 26.73 0.41
C ASP A 849 37.74 26.28 -0.60
N LYS A 850 38.32 25.07 -0.39
CA LYS A 850 39.26 24.46 -1.34
C LYS A 850 38.55 24.02 -2.61
N LYS A 851 37.35 23.46 -2.50
CA LYS A 851 36.53 23.11 -3.68
C LYS A 851 36.09 24.34 -4.47
N ALA A 852 35.75 25.45 -3.81
CA ALA A 852 35.43 26.71 -4.47
C ALA A 852 36.66 27.31 -5.17
N LYS A 853 37.87 27.19 -4.61
CA LYS A 853 39.10 27.56 -5.32
C LYS A 853 39.35 26.69 -6.57
N GLN A 854 39.00 25.40 -6.52
CA GLN A 854 39.21 24.45 -7.62
C GLN A 854 38.16 24.58 -8.73
N PHE A 855 36.89 24.71 -8.37
CA PHE A 855 35.77 24.62 -9.30
C PHE A 855 34.97 25.93 -9.41
N GLY A 856 35.31 26.96 -8.63
CA GLY A 856 34.64 28.25 -8.68
C GLY A 856 33.23 28.21 -8.07
N GLU A 857 32.28 28.82 -8.79
CA GLU A 857 30.93 29.11 -8.29
C GLU A 857 30.14 27.88 -7.85
N TYR A 858 30.41 26.68 -8.37
CA TYR A 858 29.66 25.45 -8.02
C TYR A 858 29.68 25.13 -6.52
N PHE A 859 30.74 25.54 -5.81
CA PHE A 859 30.92 25.29 -4.36
C PHE A 859 30.87 26.59 -3.53
N SER A 860 30.51 27.72 -4.16
CA SER A 860 30.24 28.97 -3.45
C SER A 860 28.84 28.92 -2.85
N TYR A 861 28.70 29.26 -1.57
CA TYR A 861 27.40 29.32 -0.92
C TYR A 861 26.46 30.30 -1.64
N ASP A 862 26.93 31.51 -1.94
CA ASP A 862 26.10 32.55 -2.54
C ASP A 862 26.03 32.48 -4.09
N GLU A 863 26.99 31.84 -4.75
CA GLU A 863 27.12 31.95 -6.21
C GLU A 863 26.82 30.65 -6.97
N CYS A 864 26.51 29.55 -6.29
CA CYS A 864 26.09 28.34 -6.99
C CYS A 864 24.75 28.54 -7.73
N ALA A 865 24.49 27.72 -8.75
CA ALA A 865 23.31 27.83 -9.61
C ALA A 865 21.99 27.92 -8.80
N ARG A 866 21.80 27.02 -7.83
CA ARG A 866 20.59 27.00 -6.98
C ARG A 866 20.45 28.24 -6.11
N ALA A 867 21.55 28.74 -5.52
CA ALA A 867 21.53 29.98 -4.75
C ALA A 867 21.07 31.17 -5.61
N LYS A 868 21.60 31.27 -6.84
CA LYS A 868 21.23 32.31 -7.82
C LYS A 868 19.76 32.19 -8.26
N ILE A 869 19.28 30.98 -8.56
CA ILE A 869 17.87 30.75 -8.94
C ILE A 869 16.93 31.11 -7.78
N PHE A 870 17.18 30.63 -6.56
CA PHE A 870 16.38 30.98 -5.40
C PHE A 870 16.34 32.49 -5.16
N ARG A 871 17.49 33.17 -5.20
CA ARG A 871 17.59 34.62 -5.03
C ARG A 871 16.79 35.40 -6.08
N ARG A 872 16.75 34.91 -7.32
CA ARG A 872 15.99 35.52 -8.43
C ARG A 872 14.49 35.31 -8.27
N ASP A 873 14.07 34.09 -7.92
CA ASP A 873 12.68 33.64 -8.12
C ASP A 873 11.86 33.49 -6.84
N GLU A 874 12.46 33.55 -5.64
CA GLU A 874 11.73 33.39 -4.37
C GLU A 874 10.55 34.36 -4.21
N LYS A 875 10.65 35.57 -4.77
CA LYS A 875 9.59 36.59 -4.72
C LYS A 875 8.33 36.20 -5.49
N GLN A 876 8.43 35.23 -6.41
CA GLN A 876 7.28 34.71 -7.16
C GLN A 876 6.43 33.76 -6.31
N VAL A 877 6.93 33.32 -5.15
CA VAL A 877 6.21 32.42 -4.25
C VAL A 877 5.28 33.21 -3.33
N SER A 878 3.98 33.10 -3.58
CA SER A 878 2.91 33.73 -2.80
C SER A 878 2.04 32.73 -2.03
N ASP A 879 2.05 31.46 -2.45
CA ASP A 879 1.16 30.40 -1.98
C ASP A 879 1.76 29.00 -2.23
N LEU A 880 1.04 27.96 -1.83
CA LEU A 880 1.45 26.57 -2.01
C LEU A 880 1.68 26.19 -3.49
N GLN A 881 0.90 26.73 -4.44
CA GLN A 881 0.98 26.36 -5.86
C GLN A 881 2.22 26.98 -6.51
N THR A 882 2.47 28.25 -6.24
CA THR A 882 3.68 28.95 -6.69
C THR A 882 4.93 28.38 -6.03
N MET A 883 4.87 27.94 -4.77
CA MET A 883 5.95 27.18 -4.11
C MET A 883 6.19 25.84 -4.81
N LEU A 884 5.14 25.04 -5.09
CA LEU A 884 5.25 23.78 -5.85
C LEU A 884 5.96 24.01 -7.18
N ARG A 885 5.57 25.07 -7.91
CA ARG A 885 6.17 25.41 -9.21
C ARG A 885 7.65 25.72 -9.10
N LEU A 886 8.06 26.55 -8.14
CA LEU A 886 9.47 26.92 -7.96
C LEU A 886 10.32 25.72 -7.52
N MET A 887 9.81 24.93 -6.57
CA MET A 887 10.52 23.76 -6.07
C MET A 887 10.64 22.63 -7.10
N ARG A 888 9.87 22.69 -8.19
CA ARG A 888 9.95 21.78 -9.34
C ARG A 888 10.68 22.38 -10.54
N TYR A 889 11.25 23.58 -10.40
CA TYR A 889 11.77 24.34 -11.52
C TYR A 889 13.05 23.73 -12.10
N ASN A 890 13.01 23.47 -13.41
CA ASN A 890 14.17 23.15 -14.22
C ASN A 890 13.91 23.50 -15.70
N ASP A 891 14.56 24.56 -16.19
CA ASP A 891 14.59 24.94 -17.60
C ASP A 891 16.04 25.07 -18.09
N PHE A 892 16.87 24.05 -17.78
CA PHE A 892 18.32 24.12 -17.87
C PHE A 892 18.89 24.52 -19.23
N LYS A 893 18.15 24.31 -20.32
CA LYS A 893 18.59 24.71 -21.67
C LYS A 893 18.47 26.21 -21.91
N ARG A 894 17.62 26.91 -21.15
CA ARG A 894 17.31 28.33 -21.33
C ARG A 894 17.74 29.19 -20.14
N ASP A 895 17.75 28.64 -18.92
CA ASP A 895 18.15 29.38 -17.73
C ASP A 895 19.66 29.71 -17.78
N PRO A 896 20.05 31.00 -17.71
CA PRO A 896 21.46 31.39 -17.71
C PRO A 896 22.26 30.81 -16.53
N PHE A 897 21.62 30.49 -15.40
CA PHE A 897 22.29 29.92 -14.22
C PHE A 897 22.52 28.42 -14.32
N SER A 898 21.95 27.75 -15.32
CA SER A 898 22.21 26.34 -15.62
C SER A 898 23.37 26.13 -16.61
N ARG A 899 24.02 27.21 -17.05
CA ARG A 899 25.18 27.15 -17.94
C ARG A 899 26.44 26.69 -17.20
N CYS A 900 27.27 25.90 -17.88
CA CYS A 900 28.59 25.50 -17.39
C CYS A 900 29.65 25.61 -18.49
N ASN A 901 30.93 25.60 -18.09
CA ASN A 901 32.04 25.40 -19.01
C ASN A 901 32.14 23.90 -19.38
N CYS A 902 31.16 23.45 -20.16
CA CYS A 902 30.86 22.06 -20.47
C CYS A 902 30.37 21.97 -21.92
N THR A 903 30.30 20.75 -22.46
CA THR A 903 29.73 20.48 -23.78
C THR A 903 28.66 19.40 -23.65
N PRO A 904 27.38 19.67 -23.95
CA PRO A 904 26.76 20.98 -24.27
C PRO A 904 26.93 22.03 -23.15
N PRO A 905 26.78 23.34 -23.40
CA PRO A 905 27.14 24.43 -22.47
C PRO A 905 26.11 24.65 -21.33
N TYR A 906 25.48 23.57 -20.87
CA TYR A 906 24.49 23.56 -19.80
C TYR A 906 24.45 22.18 -19.13
N SER A 907 23.92 22.15 -17.91
CA SER A 907 23.62 20.89 -17.22
C SER A 907 22.25 20.92 -16.57
N ALA A 908 21.49 19.85 -16.79
CA ALA A 908 20.20 19.60 -16.17
C ALA A 908 20.26 19.37 -14.66
N ILE A 909 21.46 19.19 -14.09
CA ILE A 909 21.70 19.15 -12.65
C ILE A 909 21.70 20.56 -12.03
N LEU A 910 22.05 21.60 -12.79
CA LEU A 910 22.18 22.98 -12.31
C LEU A 910 20.81 23.69 -12.25
N ALA A 911 19.86 23.11 -11.54
CA ALA A 911 18.49 23.62 -11.34
C ALA A 911 18.02 23.39 -9.90
N ILE A 912 16.83 23.85 -9.51
CA ILE A 912 16.25 23.54 -8.18
C ILE A 912 15.82 22.07 -8.12
N ALA A 913 15.18 21.57 -9.17
CA ALA A 913 14.80 20.18 -9.33
C ALA A 913 15.62 19.53 -10.45
N SER A 914 16.76 18.91 -10.11
CA SER A 914 17.68 18.36 -11.10
C SER A 914 17.07 17.27 -11.99
N ARG A 915 17.66 17.05 -13.18
CA ARG A 915 17.30 16.01 -14.16
C ARG A 915 18.53 15.43 -14.87
N GLY A 916 19.40 14.74 -14.13
CA GLY A 916 20.66 14.19 -14.65
C GLY A 916 20.48 13.25 -15.85
N ASP A 917 19.32 12.61 -15.98
CA ASP A 917 18.97 11.73 -17.09
C ASP A 917 18.82 12.45 -18.44
N LEU A 918 18.67 13.79 -18.43
CA LEU A 918 18.53 14.62 -19.62
C LEU A 918 19.84 15.26 -20.09
N ASN A 919 20.94 15.04 -19.36
CA ASN A 919 22.27 15.41 -19.81
C ASN A 919 22.75 14.47 -20.93
N ASP A 920 23.74 14.92 -21.72
CA ASP A 920 24.29 14.11 -22.81
C ASP A 920 25.22 13.04 -22.22
N PRO A 921 24.98 11.73 -22.46
CA PRO A 921 25.88 10.66 -21.99
C PRO A 921 27.30 10.76 -22.56
N HIS A 922 27.50 11.50 -23.66
CA HIS A 922 28.80 11.79 -24.25
C HIS A 922 29.29 13.22 -23.97
N GLY A 923 28.60 13.95 -23.09
CA GLY A 923 28.96 15.31 -22.73
C GLY A 923 30.28 15.41 -21.95
N ILE A 924 30.94 16.56 -22.07
CA ILE A 924 32.16 16.89 -21.33
C ILE A 924 31.77 17.83 -20.19
N TYR A 925 31.89 17.36 -18.95
CA TYR A 925 31.49 18.09 -17.75
C TYR A 925 32.69 18.40 -16.85
N PRO A 926 32.71 19.56 -16.16
CA PRO A 926 33.79 19.95 -15.25
C PRO A 926 34.12 18.91 -14.15
N PHE A 927 33.12 18.17 -13.69
CA PHE A 927 33.24 17.04 -12.76
C PHE A 927 31.96 16.18 -12.82
N ASP A 928 32.07 14.92 -12.40
CA ASP A 928 31.01 13.91 -12.56
C ASP A 928 29.65 14.32 -11.98
N GLY A 929 29.65 15.04 -10.86
CA GLY A 929 28.44 15.43 -10.12
C GLY A 929 27.50 16.40 -10.86
N ILE A 930 27.86 16.88 -12.05
CA ILE A 930 26.97 17.70 -12.90
C ILE A 930 26.78 17.09 -14.30
N GLY A 931 27.20 15.85 -14.53
CA GLY A 931 27.10 15.16 -15.82
C GLY A 931 25.84 14.33 -16.00
N PHE A 932 25.86 13.42 -16.97
CA PHE A 932 24.80 12.44 -17.20
C PHE A 932 24.77 11.38 -16.09
N SER A 933 23.60 11.19 -15.48
CA SER A 933 23.40 10.23 -14.39
C SER A 933 21.93 9.82 -14.27
N CYS A 934 21.67 8.77 -13.48
CA CYS A 934 20.31 8.36 -13.12
C CYS A 934 19.78 9.12 -11.88
N GLU A 935 20.38 10.27 -11.54
CA GLU A 935 20.05 11.10 -10.38
C GLU A 935 19.24 12.33 -10.79
N SER A 936 18.30 12.71 -9.94
CA SER A 936 17.34 13.78 -10.21
C SER A 936 16.62 14.15 -8.92
N SER A 937 15.96 15.30 -8.91
CA SER A 937 14.81 15.54 -8.03
C SER A 937 13.79 14.43 -8.23
N ILE A 938 13.37 13.75 -7.16
CA ILE A 938 12.40 12.65 -7.24
C ILE A 938 11.09 12.95 -6.53
N ASP A 939 10.93 14.14 -5.95
CA ASP A 939 9.65 14.61 -5.42
C ASP A 939 9.60 16.14 -5.22
N VAL A 940 8.53 16.59 -4.57
CA VAL A 940 8.52 17.81 -3.75
C VAL A 940 7.53 17.58 -2.62
N LYS A 941 7.80 18.10 -1.41
CA LYS A 941 6.88 18.09 -0.25
C LYS A 941 6.73 19.49 0.30
N ILE A 942 5.50 19.90 0.59
CA ILE A 942 5.18 21.27 1.04
C ILE A 942 4.12 21.26 2.13
N THR A 943 4.29 22.13 3.10
CA THR A 943 3.26 22.48 4.10
C THR A 943 3.26 23.98 4.37
N ASN A 944 2.29 24.43 5.16
CA ASN A 944 2.20 25.79 5.67
C ASN A 944 1.61 25.79 7.10
N SER A 945 1.36 26.98 7.66
CA SER A 945 0.81 27.11 9.02
C SER A 945 -0.51 26.36 9.22
N GLN A 946 -1.38 26.37 8.21
CA GLN A 946 -2.68 25.69 8.25
C GLN A 946 -2.54 24.16 8.18
N LEU A 947 -1.76 23.66 7.22
CA LEU A 947 -1.63 22.23 6.94
C LEU A 947 -0.84 21.50 8.02
N GLN A 948 0.22 22.12 8.54
CA GLN A 948 1.07 21.51 9.56
C GLN A 948 0.30 21.17 10.84
N SER A 949 -0.68 22.02 11.21
CA SER A 949 -1.54 21.81 12.39
C SER A 949 -2.39 20.53 12.31
N LYS A 950 -2.56 20.00 11.09
CA LYS A 950 -3.30 18.78 10.77
C LYS A 950 -2.39 17.64 10.32
N TYR A 951 -1.07 17.83 10.38
CA TYR A 951 -0.06 16.91 9.87
C TYR A 951 -0.14 16.69 8.36
N GLU A 952 -0.71 17.63 7.61
CA GLU A 952 -0.99 17.49 6.17
C GLU A 952 0.19 17.97 5.31
N ILE A 953 0.41 17.27 4.19
CA ILE A 953 1.51 17.53 3.24
C ILE A 953 0.94 17.56 1.81
N TYR A 954 1.33 18.55 1.01
CA TYR A 954 1.23 18.46 -0.44
C TYR A 954 2.51 17.84 -1.00
N ALA A 955 2.41 16.82 -1.85
CA ALA A 955 3.60 16.28 -2.50
C ALA A 955 3.37 15.80 -3.94
N ILE A 956 4.41 15.87 -4.77
CA ILE A 956 4.46 15.29 -6.13
C ILE A 956 5.51 14.18 -6.13
N SER A 957 5.21 13.03 -6.74
CA SER A 957 6.21 11.95 -6.90
C SER A 957 6.87 12.06 -8.26
N GLY A 958 8.15 11.77 -8.30
CA GLY A 958 8.90 11.57 -9.53
C GLY A 958 9.53 12.84 -10.09
N PRO A 959 10.27 12.68 -11.20
CA PRO A 959 11.09 13.75 -11.75
C PRO A 959 10.26 14.90 -12.31
N THR A 960 10.83 16.11 -12.35
CA THR A 960 10.13 17.28 -12.91
C THR A 960 9.92 17.15 -14.40
N TYR A 961 8.72 17.46 -14.89
CA TYR A 961 8.28 17.23 -16.27
C TYR A 961 7.61 18.46 -16.91
N ASP A 962 7.71 19.64 -16.31
CA ASP A 962 7.21 20.87 -16.92
C ASP A 962 8.27 21.96 -16.70
N PRO A 963 8.95 22.47 -17.75
CA PRO A 963 8.72 22.24 -19.19
C PRO A 963 9.42 21.01 -19.80
N LEU A 964 10.03 20.14 -18.99
CA LEU A 964 10.86 19.01 -19.43
C LEU A 964 10.05 17.79 -19.87
N PRO A 965 10.57 16.81 -20.64
CA PRO A 965 9.84 15.57 -20.87
C PRO A 965 9.66 14.77 -19.57
N ALA A 966 8.49 14.14 -19.39
CA ALA A 966 8.27 13.19 -18.30
C ALA A 966 9.24 12.01 -18.40
N PHE A 967 9.76 11.56 -17.27
CA PHE A 967 10.66 10.41 -17.23
C PHE A 967 9.87 9.12 -17.50
N GLN A 968 10.43 8.22 -18.31
CA GLN A 968 9.85 6.92 -18.61
C GLN A 968 10.94 5.85 -18.66
N TRP A 969 10.84 4.82 -17.81
CA TRP A 969 11.84 3.75 -17.70
C TRP A 969 12.12 3.09 -19.04
N SER A 970 11.09 2.62 -19.76
CA SER A 970 11.21 1.91 -21.04
C SER A 970 11.91 2.70 -22.15
N ASN A 971 11.83 4.02 -22.11
CA ASN A 971 12.48 4.95 -23.04
C ASN A 971 13.80 5.52 -22.51
N SER A 972 14.19 5.16 -21.29
CA SER A 972 15.42 5.63 -20.68
C SER A 972 16.62 4.74 -21.04
N PRO A 973 17.83 5.30 -21.07
CA PRO A 973 19.06 4.52 -21.19
C PRO A 973 19.34 3.63 -19.96
N PHE A 974 18.58 3.77 -18.88
CA PHE A 974 18.77 3.04 -17.61
C PHE A 974 17.92 1.77 -17.49
N ARG A 975 17.05 1.49 -18.47
CA ARG A 975 16.02 0.43 -18.37
C ARG A 975 16.56 -0.96 -18.09
N GLU A 976 17.76 -1.27 -18.60
CA GLU A 976 18.42 -2.58 -18.44
C GLU A 976 19.46 -2.58 -17.31
N THR A 977 19.92 -1.40 -16.88
CA THR A 977 21.05 -1.26 -15.96
C THR A 977 20.64 -0.93 -14.53
N VAL A 978 19.42 -0.43 -14.32
CA VAL A 978 18.91 -0.05 -13.00
C VAL A 978 17.66 -0.86 -12.65
N ARG A 979 17.69 -1.57 -11.51
CA ARG A 979 16.53 -2.31 -10.99
C ARG A 979 15.46 -1.34 -10.48
N HIS A 980 14.22 -1.57 -10.87
CA HIS A 980 13.08 -0.69 -10.59
C HIS A 980 11.77 -1.49 -10.41
N GLU A 981 11.86 -2.63 -9.71
CA GLU A 981 10.72 -3.45 -9.35
C GLU A 981 9.66 -2.64 -8.59
N GLY A 982 8.39 -2.89 -8.88
CA GLY A 982 7.26 -2.20 -8.26
C GLY A 982 7.06 -0.73 -8.71
N GLN A 983 7.94 -0.17 -9.54
CA GLN A 983 7.81 1.21 -10.02
C GLN A 983 6.94 1.32 -11.28
N PRO A 984 6.13 2.40 -11.40
CA PRO A 984 5.51 2.81 -12.67
C PRO A 984 6.54 3.01 -13.79
N ASP A 985 6.18 2.69 -15.04
CA ASP A 985 7.03 2.95 -16.21
C ASP A 985 7.13 4.44 -16.52
N LEU A 986 6.01 5.15 -16.60
CA LEU A 986 5.92 6.60 -16.87
C LEU A 986 5.69 7.39 -15.57
N TRP A 987 6.52 8.41 -15.34
CA TRP A 987 6.48 9.28 -14.17
C TRP A 987 5.92 10.66 -14.53
N LYS A 988 4.59 10.77 -14.52
CA LYS A 988 3.85 12.02 -14.76
C LYS A 988 2.73 12.19 -13.75
N PHE A 989 3.10 12.27 -12.47
CA PHE A 989 2.14 12.34 -11.37
C PHE A 989 1.80 13.80 -11.01
N PRO A 990 0.52 14.11 -10.73
CA PRO A 990 0.13 15.41 -10.21
C PRO A 990 0.49 15.56 -8.72
N ALA A 991 0.29 16.76 -8.18
CA ALA A 991 0.37 17.00 -6.75
C ALA A 991 -0.77 16.31 -5.99
N VAL A 992 -0.42 15.76 -4.83
CA VAL A 992 -1.32 15.04 -3.93
C VAL A 992 -1.38 15.78 -2.60
N HIS A 993 -2.59 15.98 -2.09
CA HIS A 993 -2.81 16.44 -0.73
C HIS A 993 -2.99 15.24 0.20
N PHE A 994 -1.98 14.95 1.02
CA PHE A 994 -2.04 13.89 2.01
C PHE A 994 -2.83 14.34 3.24
N LYS A 995 -4.08 13.87 3.33
CA LYS A 995 -4.98 14.06 4.47
C LYS A 995 -5.10 12.77 5.27
N TRP A 996 -4.94 12.87 6.58
CA TRP A 996 -5.01 11.72 7.49
C TRP A 996 -6.42 11.53 8.04
N LYS A 997 -6.96 10.31 7.94
CA LYS A 997 -8.40 10.03 8.15
C LYS A 997 -8.70 9.23 9.42
N PHE A 998 -7.71 8.68 10.13
CA PHE A 998 -7.97 8.03 11.41
C PHE A 998 -8.37 9.10 12.45
N GLU A 999 -9.65 9.10 12.85
CA GLU A 999 -10.09 9.86 14.02
C GLU A 999 -9.41 9.31 15.27
N SER A 1000 -8.85 10.20 16.10
CA SER A 1000 -8.31 9.84 17.41
C SER A 1000 -9.34 9.02 18.18
N PHE A 1001 -8.98 7.85 18.73
CA PHE A 1001 -9.80 7.16 19.73
C PHE A 1001 -10.14 8.15 20.85
N LYS A 1002 -11.33 8.76 20.79
CA LYS A 1002 -11.69 9.85 21.72
C LYS A 1002 -11.79 9.39 23.18
N ASN A 1003 -11.70 8.09 23.48
CA ASN A 1003 -12.04 7.54 24.79
C ASN A 1003 -11.09 6.46 25.37
N ALA A 1004 -9.89 6.22 24.82
CA ALA A 1004 -9.00 5.18 25.37
C ALA A 1004 -7.77 5.73 26.12
N CYS A 1005 -7.32 6.95 25.83
CA CYS A 1005 -6.11 7.53 26.40
C CYS A 1005 -6.38 9.02 26.67
N ILE A 1006 -7.20 9.33 27.68
CA ILE A 1006 -7.38 10.74 28.11
C ILE A 1006 -6.04 11.19 28.71
N VAL A 1007 -5.58 12.32 28.19
CA VAL A 1007 -4.39 13.06 28.62
C VAL A 1007 -4.70 13.68 29.97
N ASP A 1008 -3.96 13.29 31.02
CA ASP A 1008 -3.77 14.09 32.24
C ASP A 1008 -2.45 14.86 32.15
#